data_AF-A0A0E1S0U3-F1
#
_entry.id   AF-A0A0E1S0U3-F1
#
_cell.length_a   1.000
_cell.length_b   1.000
_cell.length_c   1.000
_cell.angle_alpha   90.00
_cell.angle_beta   90.00
_cell.angle_gamma   90.00
#
_symmetry.space_group_name_H-M   'P 1'
#
loop_
_entity.id
_entity.type
_entity.pdbx_description
1 polymer ?
#
loop_
_entity_poly.entity_id
_entity_poly.type
_entity_poly.pdbx_seq_one_letter_code
_entity_poly.pdbx_strand_id
1 'polypeptide(L)'
;MTIISRPQLLSEIRDPESPSSRIASLRALKNELIGHDQKKQAWIEHGIVPVLSTLLASSLLAGDRPATVQTNGDKGCSACGDGLAADAATHREAVIIINSLVQGGPAFIAPILASDILPSLFEILSSTPSSSSSSSPALDLAVLQCLHTIADRLPLAYEHGYSQLRHLSALLYSPVHITSLLRILKQTSTLSSAQSCIELAAELISKTCTEESHKVTLAEAGVLDALATRVASFIVAQGYVLPGAENYAGAPGGLGSIPPPAPPNAKLGPILRAICVILEYSKSRADHFLTSPAIVTVFPRNIQNIPLGEVKRGPWGSHPVGFVVSKQNSSNPIDSLLPTVPSPQPTGSTSFPPLGSHSSSFDKHAHFFSPPPLQSESPSASDEHECAIISWLVSIAREGAGMDRLLAIRLVAILFRLGLAKKHRVTMLGYLVVPLLLQMLEKGYTAPEDTESSESGSISQTSRVKEEAPATLATLVMDSRELQKHAADGGAIKKLSQMLKESFNAVEDAGRSMWSPVPNGTASLKGFQPEISSLGPPGVSPSVFHRVRVREGVLRALSALSLFREEYRKAICDNGVVPLVIDSLKPYEPESTESSSDAKSAAVEGNPIPTLLAACAAARSLTRSVSVLRTSLIDAGVANPIFKLVKSRNVEIQIAATSVICNLALDFSPMKEAIISANMIPTLCEHSHSENTKLRLESIWALKHIAYNSTNDIKMKIVETLEPAWLKRVICEDPTDPSIQRKAEEEMTGNEMEITPPLGEPTDIQNLVHGYNSRDSESQTPDLRMIDTVMPAKASLDTFLTDSARRRKLALNGDLDHTKQMRRDDIQVQEQILDLVRNLICGTGAPEMIDYLFQEVTDLFDILADKLRPKLPPAHGRKDPTSKDNSIPTEILSSVTYIMINIAAGLPRHRQLLMLHPDLLRLMMPLFQHASKEVRVNCVWVVINLTVEDDQRDRPTCRERAAKLRELGVLEQLVRLEDDPECDVRQRTKTALDLMGNLLASAC
;
A
#
# COMPACT_ATOMS: atom_id res chain seq x y z
N MET A 1 -51.10 -29.98 -9.35
CA MET A 1 -49.64 -30.14 -9.19
C MET A 1 -49.42 -30.90 -7.90
N THR A 2 -48.82 -32.09 -7.99
CA THR A 2 -48.44 -32.90 -6.82
C THR A 2 -47.26 -32.24 -6.11
N ILE A 3 -47.34 -32.13 -4.78
CA ILE A 3 -46.22 -31.68 -3.96
C ILE A 3 -45.24 -32.85 -3.89
N ILE A 4 -44.16 -32.80 -4.68
CA ILE A 4 -43.05 -33.76 -4.58
C ILE A 4 -42.40 -33.55 -3.22
N SER A 5 -42.17 -34.62 -2.46
CA SER A 5 -41.52 -34.50 -1.15
C SER A 5 -40.02 -34.21 -1.32
N ARG A 6 -39.43 -33.41 -0.43
CA ARG A 6 -37.99 -33.05 -0.50
C ARG A 6 -37.05 -34.26 -0.67
N PRO A 7 -37.28 -35.42 0.01
CA PRO A 7 -36.46 -36.61 -0.20
C PRO A 7 -36.55 -37.17 -1.63
N GLN A 8 -37.73 -37.14 -2.26
CA GLN A 8 -37.91 -37.60 -3.65
C GLN A 8 -37.16 -36.71 -4.63
N LEU A 9 -37.30 -35.39 -4.52
CA LEU A 9 -36.59 -34.44 -5.38
C LEU A 9 -35.05 -34.54 -5.19
N LEU A 10 -34.57 -34.81 -3.97
CA LEU A 10 -33.15 -35.04 -3.71
C LEU A 10 -32.65 -36.35 -4.37
N SER A 11 -33.45 -37.43 -4.36
CA SER A 11 -33.13 -38.67 -5.08
C SER A 11 -33.15 -38.49 -6.61
N GLU A 12 -34.11 -37.74 -7.16
CA GLU A 12 -34.19 -37.45 -8.61
C GLU A 12 -32.98 -36.66 -9.12
N ILE A 13 -32.42 -35.76 -8.30
CA ILE A 13 -31.22 -35.00 -8.64
C ILE A 13 -29.97 -35.90 -8.62
N ARG A 14 -29.87 -36.78 -7.62
CA ARG A 14 -28.76 -37.73 -7.44
C ARG A 14 -28.74 -38.78 -8.56
N ASP A 15 -29.84 -39.52 -8.70
CA ASP A 15 -30.00 -40.70 -9.56
C ASP A 15 -31.13 -40.47 -10.58
N PRO A 16 -30.93 -39.61 -11.61
CA PRO A 16 -31.97 -39.24 -12.56
C PRO A 16 -32.24 -40.31 -13.62
N GLU A 17 -33.48 -40.35 -14.12
CA GLU A 17 -33.84 -41.16 -15.30
C GLU A 17 -33.24 -40.63 -16.61
N SER A 18 -32.89 -39.35 -16.68
CA SER A 18 -32.27 -38.69 -17.86
C SER A 18 -31.63 -37.34 -17.49
N PRO A 19 -30.67 -36.82 -18.28
CA PRO A 19 -30.06 -35.51 -18.01
C PRO A 19 -31.08 -34.35 -18.09
N SER A 20 -32.08 -34.45 -18.97
CA SER A 20 -33.20 -33.50 -19.04
C SER A 20 -34.08 -33.55 -17.78
N SER A 21 -34.31 -34.73 -17.21
CA SER A 21 -34.99 -34.88 -15.91
C SER A 21 -34.18 -34.24 -14.78
N ARG A 22 -32.86 -34.49 -14.69
CA ARG A 22 -31.98 -33.84 -13.71
C ARG A 22 -32.05 -32.31 -13.78
N ILE A 23 -32.00 -31.74 -14.98
CA ILE A 23 -32.15 -30.29 -15.21
C ILE A 23 -33.53 -29.78 -14.76
N ALA A 24 -34.60 -30.56 -14.96
CA ALA A 24 -35.94 -30.20 -14.49
C ALA A 24 -36.04 -30.19 -12.95
N SER A 25 -35.51 -31.22 -12.26
CA SER A 25 -35.51 -31.29 -10.80
C SER A 25 -34.62 -30.21 -10.17
N LEU A 26 -33.46 -29.88 -10.78
CA LEU A 26 -32.64 -28.72 -10.38
C LEU A 26 -33.41 -27.39 -10.53
N ARG A 27 -34.16 -27.20 -11.63
CA ARG A 27 -35.00 -26.01 -11.81
C ARG A 27 -36.14 -25.91 -10.79
N ALA A 28 -36.74 -27.04 -10.42
CA ALA A 28 -37.75 -27.09 -9.37
C ALA A 28 -37.15 -26.69 -8.01
N LEU A 29 -35.99 -27.24 -7.65
CA LEU A 29 -35.25 -26.89 -6.43
C LEU A 29 -34.88 -25.39 -6.39
N LYS A 30 -34.36 -24.84 -7.49
CA LYS A 30 -34.06 -23.40 -7.61
C LYS A 30 -35.29 -22.54 -7.28
N ASN A 31 -36.46 -22.91 -7.80
CA ASN A 31 -37.71 -22.18 -7.55
C ASN A 31 -38.19 -22.31 -6.10
N GLU A 32 -37.81 -23.35 -5.36
CA GLU A 32 -38.08 -23.42 -3.92
C GLU A 32 -37.16 -22.51 -3.08
N LEU A 33 -35.90 -22.34 -3.50
CA LEU A 33 -34.85 -21.68 -2.70
C LEU A 33 -34.83 -20.15 -2.83
N ILE A 34 -35.21 -19.62 -4.01
CA ILE A 34 -35.21 -18.17 -4.26
C ILE A 34 -36.16 -17.47 -3.27
N GLY A 35 -35.64 -16.47 -2.56
CA GLY A 35 -36.41 -15.64 -1.60
C GLY A 35 -36.83 -16.32 -0.29
N HIS A 36 -36.39 -17.56 -0.01
CA HIS A 36 -36.90 -18.34 1.14
C HIS A 36 -35.80 -18.95 2.01
N ASP A 37 -35.22 -18.18 2.92
CA ASP A 37 -34.06 -18.63 3.72
C ASP A 37 -34.37 -19.83 4.65
N GLN A 38 -35.58 -19.94 5.19
CA GLN A 38 -36.04 -21.14 5.93
C GLN A 38 -36.04 -22.41 5.06
N LYS A 39 -36.36 -22.30 3.77
CA LYS A 39 -36.28 -23.44 2.83
C LYS A 39 -34.82 -23.77 2.52
N LYS A 40 -33.96 -22.75 2.33
CA LYS A 40 -32.51 -22.95 2.14
C LYS A 40 -31.89 -23.71 3.31
N GLN A 41 -32.22 -23.33 4.55
CA GLN A 41 -31.75 -24.03 5.76
C GLN A 41 -32.15 -25.52 5.72
N ALA A 42 -33.45 -25.80 5.55
CA ALA A 42 -33.95 -27.16 5.55
C ALA A 42 -33.31 -28.02 4.43
N TRP A 43 -33.02 -27.43 3.26
CA TRP A 43 -32.33 -28.12 2.18
C TRP A 43 -30.86 -28.43 2.49
N ILE A 44 -30.15 -27.56 3.24
CA ILE A 44 -28.80 -27.85 3.76
C ILE A 44 -28.84 -28.98 4.78
N GLU A 45 -29.78 -28.93 5.74
CA GLU A 45 -29.97 -29.97 6.76
C GLU A 45 -30.36 -31.34 6.15
N HIS A 46 -31.06 -31.34 5.01
CA HIS A 46 -31.33 -32.55 4.22
C HIS A 46 -30.14 -33.03 3.35
N GLY A 47 -29.00 -32.34 3.37
CA GLY A 47 -27.79 -32.77 2.68
C GLY A 47 -27.73 -32.43 1.19
N ILE A 48 -28.26 -31.27 0.76
CA ILE A 48 -28.14 -30.82 -0.64
C ILE A 48 -26.71 -30.48 -1.06
N VAL A 49 -25.89 -29.96 -0.13
CA VAL A 49 -24.52 -29.47 -0.43
C VAL A 49 -23.60 -30.58 -0.93
N PRO A 50 -23.52 -31.78 -0.29
CA PRO A 50 -22.79 -32.91 -0.83
C PRO A 50 -23.25 -33.35 -2.23
N VAL A 51 -24.56 -33.32 -2.51
CA VAL A 51 -25.12 -33.69 -3.83
C VAL A 51 -24.69 -32.69 -4.91
N LEU A 52 -24.70 -31.39 -4.60
CA LEU A 52 -24.20 -30.36 -5.52
C LEU A 52 -22.68 -30.48 -5.73
N SER A 53 -21.92 -30.82 -4.68
CA SER A 53 -20.48 -31.07 -4.76
C SER A 53 -20.14 -32.23 -5.69
N THR A 54 -20.82 -33.38 -5.55
CA THR A 54 -20.56 -34.55 -6.42
C THR A 54 -21.03 -34.32 -7.86
N LEU A 55 -22.09 -33.53 -8.08
CA LEU A 55 -22.51 -33.13 -9.42
C LEU A 55 -21.45 -32.29 -10.12
N LEU A 56 -20.87 -31.28 -9.45
CA LEU A 56 -19.81 -30.45 -10.04
C LEU A 56 -18.52 -31.25 -10.29
N ALA A 57 -18.17 -32.17 -9.39
CA ALA A 57 -17.00 -33.03 -9.54
C ALA A 57 -17.14 -34.11 -10.64
N SER A 58 -18.36 -34.47 -11.03
CA SER A 58 -18.63 -35.60 -11.95
C SER A 58 -17.98 -35.45 -13.33
N SER A 59 -17.75 -34.22 -13.80
CA SER A 59 -17.07 -33.94 -15.07
C SER A 59 -15.55 -34.15 -15.01
N LEU A 60 -14.95 -34.09 -13.82
CA LEU A 60 -13.48 -34.16 -13.66
C LEU A 60 -12.97 -35.59 -13.91
N LEU A 61 -13.76 -36.59 -13.54
CA LEU A 61 -13.43 -38.01 -13.71
C LEU A 61 -13.61 -38.52 -15.16
N ALA A 62 -14.23 -37.74 -16.04
CA ALA A 62 -14.45 -38.12 -17.44
C ALA A 62 -13.27 -37.74 -18.36
N GLY A 63 -12.46 -36.75 -17.98
CA GLY A 63 -11.35 -36.24 -18.79
C GLY A 63 -10.12 -37.16 -18.85
N ASP A 64 -10.01 -38.12 -17.91
CA ASP A 64 -8.79 -38.90 -17.67
C ASP A 64 -8.79 -40.30 -18.33
N ARG A 65 -9.71 -40.54 -19.29
CA ARG A 65 -9.68 -41.75 -20.11
C ARG A 65 -8.77 -41.52 -21.32
N PRO A 66 -7.63 -42.22 -21.45
CA PRO A 66 -6.77 -42.08 -22.62
C PRO A 66 -7.55 -42.49 -23.87
N ALA A 67 -7.54 -41.63 -24.88
CA ALA A 67 -8.18 -41.90 -26.16
C ALA A 67 -7.45 -43.05 -26.88
N THR A 68 -7.92 -44.28 -26.65
CA THR A 68 -7.47 -45.46 -27.41
C THR A 68 -7.87 -45.25 -28.86
N VAL A 69 -6.86 -44.95 -29.69
CA VAL A 69 -7.01 -44.79 -31.14
C VAL A 69 -7.54 -46.09 -31.74
N GLN A 70 -8.84 -46.14 -32.01
CA GLN A 70 -9.43 -47.08 -32.95
C GLN A 70 -9.77 -46.33 -34.23
N THR A 71 -8.79 -46.27 -35.13
CA THR A 71 -9.03 -45.94 -36.53
C THR A 71 -9.94 -47.01 -37.14
N ASN A 72 -11.20 -46.66 -37.46
CA ASN A 72 -11.93 -47.08 -38.66
C ASN A 72 -13.38 -46.57 -38.66
N GLY A 73 -13.85 -46.10 -39.81
CA GLY A 73 -15.30 -46.03 -40.11
C GLY A 73 -15.93 -44.64 -40.06
N ASP A 74 -15.88 -43.96 -41.21
CA ASP A 74 -16.52 -42.67 -41.47
C ASP A 74 -18.07 -42.75 -41.37
N LYS A 75 -18.64 -42.35 -40.22
CA LYS A 75 -20.07 -41.98 -40.04
C LYS A 75 -20.20 -40.88 -38.98
N GLY A 76 -20.98 -39.85 -39.28
CA GLY A 76 -21.01 -38.60 -38.50
C GLY A 76 -21.46 -38.74 -37.04
N CYS A 77 -20.56 -38.40 -36.11
CA CYS A 77 -20.85 -38.28 -34.68
C CYS A 77 -21.50 -36.92 -34.33
N SER A 78 -22.81 -36.79 -34.51
CA SER A 78 -23.58 -35.69 -33.89
C SER A 78 -23.84 -35.91 -32.39
N ALA A 79 -23.73 -37.15 -31.91
CA ALA A 79 -24.14 -37.52 -30.55
C ALA A 79 -23.20 -37.03 -29.43
N CYS A 80 -21.92 -36.78 -29.73
CA CYS A 80 -20.96 -36.33 -28.71
C CYS A 80 -21.17 -34.86 -28.28
N GLY A 81 -21.81 -34.05 -29.14
CA GLY A 81 -22.09 -32.63 -28.84
C GLY A 81 -23.22 -32.43 -27.83
N ASP A 82 -24.28 -33.25 -27.91
CA ASP A 82 -25.45 -33.14 -27.03
C ASP A 82 -25.12 -33.46 -25.56
N GLY A 83 -24.24 -34.44 -25.32
CA GLY A 83 -23.79 -34.79 -23.95
C GLY A 83 -23.08 -33.63 -23.26
N LEU A 84 -22.05 -33.07 -23.89
CA LEU A 84 -21.29 -31.92 -23.36
C LEU A 84 -22.17 -30.68 -23.12
N ALA A 85 -23.16 -30.44 -23.99
CA ALA A 85 -24.12 -29.35 -23.82
C ALA A 85 -25.08 -29.59 -22.64
N ALA A 86 -25.54 -30.83 -22.44
CA ALA A 86 -26.39 -31.21 -21.31
C ALA A 86 -25.65 -31.15 -19.97
N ASP A 87 -24.38 -31.55 -19.93
CA ASP A 87 -23.53 -31.45 -18.74
C ASP A 87 -23.26 -29.99 -18.38
N ALA A 88 -22.88 -29.15 -19.35
CA ALA A 88 -22.71 -27.71 -19.13
C ALA A 88 -24.00 -27.02 -18.63
N ALA A 89 -25.17 -27.44 -19.11
CA ALA A 89 -26.46 -26.95 -18.62
C ALA A 89 -26.76 -27.43 -17.19
N THR A 90 -26.40 -28.67 -16.85
CA THR A 90 -26.54 -29.25 -15.50
C THR A 90 -25.66 -28.52 -14.49
N HIS A 91 -24.36 -28.34 -14.80
CA HIS A 91 -23.45 -27.54 -13.97
C HIS A 91 -23.97 -26.11 -13.77
N ARG A 92 -24.46 -25.47 -14.83
CA ARG A 92 -25.00 -24.10 -14.74
C ARG A 92 -26.16 -23.97 -13.75
N GLU A 93 -27.14 -24.87 -13.79
CA GLU A 93 -28.28 -24.83 -12.85
C GLU A 93 -27.82 -25.15 -11.42
N ALA A 94 -26.87 -26.09 -11.24
CA ALA A 94 -26.27 -26.37 -9.93
C ALA A 94 -25.52 -25.14 -9.34
N VAL A 95 -24.72 -24.44 -10.14
CA VAL A 95 -24.03 -23.21 -9.71
C VAL A 95 -25.01 -22.08 -9.36
N ILE A 96 -26.12 -21.95 -10.10
CA ILE A 96 -27.18 -20.98 -9.76
C ILE A 96 -27.85 -21.32 -8.41
N ILE A 97 -28.07 -22.61 -8.13
CA ILE A 97 -28.59 -23.05 -6.81
C ILE A 97 -27.59 -22.71 -5.70
N ILE A 98 -26.30 -23.00 -5.89
CA ILE A 98 -25.24 -22.67 -4.92
C ILE A 98 -25.22 -21.15 -4.66
N ASN A 99 -25.26 -20.33 -5.71
CA ASN A 99 -25.34 -18.87 -5.59
C ASN A 99 -26.60 -18.43 -4.80
N SER A 100 -27.76 -19.07 -5.02
CA SER A 100 -28.99 -18.82 -4.24
C SER A 100 -28.85 -19.19 -2.75
N LEU A 101 -28.03 -20.19 -2.41
CA LEU A 101 -27.69 -20.52 -1.02
C LEU A 101 -26.77 -19.45 -0.41
N VAL A 102 -25.68 -19.08 -1.12
CA VAL A 102 -24.74 -18.01 -0.71
C VAL A 102 -25.45 -16.68 -0.45
N GLN A 103 -26.48 -16.34 -1.24
CA GLN A 103 -27.31 -15.14 -1.04
C GLN A 103 -28.08 -15.13 0.29
N GLY A 104 -28.24 -16.26 0.99
CA GLY A 104 -28.77 -16.30 2.35
C GLY A 104 -27.84 -15.70 3.42
N GLY A 105 -26.59 -15.41 3.08
CA GLY A 105 -25.60 -14.78 3.95
C GLY A 105 -24.59 -15.75 4.57
N PRO A 106 -23.71 -15.26 5.47
CA PRO A 106 -22.51 -15.99 5.91
C PRO A 106 -22.75 -17.41 6.47
N ALA A 107 -23.83 -17.62 7.21
CA ALA A 107 -24.19 -18.93 7.77
C ALA A 107 -24.37 -20.02 6.69
N PHE A 108 -24.80 -19.64 5.48
CA PHE A 108 -24.99 -20.55 4.34
C PHE A 108 -23.70 -20.80 3.55
N ILE A 109 -22.65 -20.00 3.77
CA ILE A 109 -21.35 -20.12 3.07
C ILE A 109 -20.46 -21.18 3.74
N ALA A 110 -20.51 -21.30 5.07
CA ALA A 110 -19.73 -22.28 5.82
C ALA A 110 -19.82 -23.73 5.29
N PRO A 111 -21.02 -24.34 5.09
CA PRO A 111 -21.10 -25.70 4.54
C PRO A 111 -20.59 -25.81 3.09
N ILE A 112 -20.64 -24.73 2.31
CA ILE A 112 -20.10 -24.69 0.94
C ILE A 112 -18.57 -24.72 0.96
N LEU A 113 -17.94 -23.96 1.86
CA LEU A 113 -16.48 -23.96 2.05
C LEU A 113 -15.93 -25.25 2.65
N ALA A 114 -16.75 -25.97 3.43
CA ALA A 114 -16.40 -27.30 3.96
C ALA A 114 -16.51 -28.43 2.90
N SER A 115 -16.77 -28.10 1.63
CA SER A 115 -16.99 -29.06 0.54
C SER A 115 -16.14 -28.75 -0.70
N ASP A 116 -15.97 -29.76 -1.57
CA ASP A 116 -15.20 -29.64 -2.82
C ASP A 116 -15.85 -28.74 -3.90
N ILE A 117 -16.98 -28.08 -3.58
CA ILE A 117 -17.63 -27.11 -4.46
C ILE A 117 -16.64 -26.01 -4.88
N LEU A 118 -15.89 -25.43 -3.95
CA LEU A 118 -15.04 -24.27 -4.27
C LEU A 118 -13.89 -24.63 -5.24
N PRO A 119 -13.10 -25.70 -5.02
CA PRO A 119 -12.17 -26.22 -6.02
C PRO A 119 -12.86 -26.54 -7.37
N SER A 120 -14.02 -27.20 -7.34
CA SER A 120 -14.75 -27.56 -8.57
C SER A 120 -15.17 -26.33 -9.40
N LEU A 121 -15.56 -25.23 -8.75
CA LEU A 121 -15.87 -23.96 -9.43
C LEU A 121 -14.67 -23.39 -10.18
N PHE A 122 -13.47 -23.44 -9.58
CA PHE A 122 -12.24 -22.95 -10.22
C PHE A 122 -11.80 -23.85 -11.38
N GLU A 123 -11.96 -25.17 -11.25
CA GLU A 123 -11.61 -26.13 -12.30
C GLU A 123 -12.56 -26.02 -13.52
N ILE A 124 -13.86 -25.79 -13.29
CA ILE A 124 -14.82 -25.47 -14.37
C ILE A 124 -14.43 -24.17 -15.11
N LEU A 125 -13.91 -23.16 -14.41
CA LEU A 125 -13.47 -21.90 -15.01
C LEU A 125 -12.14 -22.03 -15.79
N SER A 126 -11.32 -23.03 -15.44
CA SER A 126 -10.00 -23.29 -16.02
C SER A 126 -10.03 -24.25 -17.21
N SER A 127 -10.95 -25.21 -17.18
CA SER A 127 -11.17 -26.19 -18.26
C SER A 127 -11.85 -25.63 -19.52
N THR A 128 -12.25 -24.35 -19.53
CA THR A 128 -12.89 -23.70 -20.69
C THR A 128 -11.87 -23.41 -21.80
N PRO A 129 -11.92 -24.07 -22.97
CA PRO A 129 -10.88 -23.95 -24.00
C PRO A 129 -10.86 -22.58 -24.68
N SER A 130 -9.65 -22.07 -24.92
CA SER A 130 -9.39 -20.73 -25.49
C SER A 130 -9.79 -20.54 -26.96
N SER A 131 -10.11 -21.62 -27.68
CA SER A 131 -10.12 -21.66 -29.15
C SER A 131 -11.44 -22.07 -29.81
N SER A 132 -12.50 -22.36 -29.05
CA SER A 132 -13.80 -22.74 -29.62
C SER A 132 -14.81 -21.58 -29.63
N SER A 133 -15.43 -21.37 -30.80
CA SER A 133 -16.58 -20.47 -31.02
C SER A 133 -17.87 -20.94 -30.33
N SER A 134 -17.79 -22.01 -29.53
CA SER A 134 -18.88 -22.65 -28.79
C SER A 134 -18.64 -22.70 -27.28
N SER A 135 -17.72 -21.87 -26.74
CA SER A 135 -17.69 -21.62 -25.30
C SER A 135 -19.08 -21.17 -24.81
N SER A 136 -19.51 -21.63 -23.63
CA SER A 136 -20.78 -21.22 -23.02
C SER A 136 -20.50 -20.08 -22.04
N PRO A 137 -20.52 -18.80 -22.46
CA PRO A 137 -20.25 -17.68 -21.56
C PRO A 137 -21.25 -17.60 -20.40
N ALA A 138 -22.37 -18.32 -20.49
CA ALA A 138 -23.38 -18.40 -19.45
C ALA A 138 -23.01 -19.37 -18.29
N LEU A 139 -22.02 -20.26 -18.46
CA LEU A 139 -21.46 -21.06 -17.37
C LEU A 139 -20.35 -20.26 -16.65
N ASP A 140 -19.38 -19.71 -17.38
CA ASP A 140 -18.36 -18.78 -16.84
C ASP A 140 -19.03 -17.65 -16.04
N LEU A 141 -20.11 -17.05 -16.57
CA LEU A 141 -20.87 -16.01 -15.88
C LEU A 141 -21.51 -16.51 -14.58
N ALA A 142 -22.09 -17.71 -14.56
CA ALA A 142 -22.71 -18.26 -13.36
C ALA A 142 -21.66 -18.55 -12.27
N VAL A 143 -20.50 -19.10 -12.66
CA VAL A 143 -19.36 -19.37 -11.77
C VAL A 143 -18.81 -18.07 -11.19
N LEU A 144 -18.52 -17.07 -12.04
CA LEU A 144 -18.05 -15.76 -11.60
C LEU A 144 -19.06 -15.05 -10.69
N GLN A 145 -20.36 -15.11 -10.99
CA GLN A 145 -21.40 -14.56 -10.12
C GLN A 145 -21.42 -15.24 -8.74
N CYS A 146 -21.27 -16.57 -8.70
CA CYS A 146 -21.19 -17.31 -7.44
C CYS A 146 -19.94 -16.91 -6.63
N LEU A 147 -18.75 -16.96 -7.23
CA LEU A 147 -17.48 -16.58 -6.59
C LEU A 147 -17.48 -15.12 -6.12
N HIS A 148 -17.99 -14.20 -6.93
CA HIS A 148 -18.16 -12.79 -6.55
C HIS A 148 -19.11 -12.63 -5.35
N THR A 149 -20.24 -13.35 -5.34
CA THR A 149 -21.20 -13.27 -4.22
C THR A 149 -20.63 -13.87 -2.94
N ILE A 150 -19.82 -14.93 -3.03
CA ILE A 150 -19.05 -15.46 -1.89
C ILE A 150 -18.09 -14.36 -1.37
N ALA A 151 -17.27 -13.78 -2.25
CA ALA A 151 -16.30 -12.74 -1.88
C ALA A 151 -16.95 -11.44 -1.33
N ASP A 152 -18.15 -11.07 -1.78
CA ASP A 152 -18.92 -9.91 -1.27
C ASP A 152 -19.52 -10.18 0.12
N ARG A 153 -19.87 -11.43 0.44
CA ARG A 153 -20.54 -11.82 1.70
C ARG A 153 -19.59 -12.31 2.79
N LEU A 154 -18.42 -12.87 2.46
CA LEU A 154 -17.43 -13.34 3.45
C LEU A 154 -17.01 -12.28 4.49
N PRO A 155 -16.78 -10.99 4.15
CA PRO A 155 -16.46 -9.96 5.14
C PRO A 155 -17.52 -9.77 6.23
N LEU A 156 -18.78 -10.14 5.96
CA LEU A 156 -19.87 -10.08 6.94
C LEU A 156 -19.77 -11.16 8.03
N ALA A 157 -18.90 -12.16 7.88
CA ALA A 157 -18.59 -13.18 8.90
C ALA A 157 -17.59 -12.70 9.96
N TYR A 158 -17.07 -11.47 9.86
CA TYR A 158 -16.12 -10.83 10.78
C TYR A 158 -14.88 -11.69 11.12
N GLU A 159 -14.89 -12.48 12.19
CA GLU A 159 -13.69 -13.21 12.64
C GLU A 159 -13.23 -14.30 11.67
N HIS A 160 -14.14 -15.20 11.25
CA HIS A 160 -13.79 -16.28 10.31
C HIS A 160 -13.78 -15.83 8.85
N GLY A 161 -14.37 -14.67 8.54
CA GLY A 161 -14.51 -14.17 7.17
C GLY A 161 -13.17 -13.88 6.49
N TYR A 162 -12.19 -13.32 7.23
CA TYR A 162 -10.89 -12.97 6.65
C TYR A 162 -10.01 -14.19 6.34
N SER A 163 -10.02 -15.24 7.17
CA SER A 163 -9.27 -16.47 6.89
C SER A 163 -9.88 -17.27 5.74
N GLN A 164 -11.21 -17.32 5.67
CA GLN A 164 -11.96 -17.91 4.56
C GLN A 164 -11.73 -17.14 3.24
N LEU A 165 -11.68 -15.81 3.30
CA LEU A 165 -11.35 -14.97 2.15
C LEU A 165 -9.90 -15.19 1.69
N ARG A 166 -8.93 -15.31 2.61
CA ARG A 166 -7.55 -15.68 2.28
C ARG A 166 -7.47 -17.03 1.55
N HIS A 167 -8.21 -18.04 2.01
CA HIS A 167 -8.25 -19.35 1.34
C HIS A 167 -8.85 -19.25 -0.08
N LEU A 168 -9.95 -18.52 -0.24
CA LEU A 168 -10.53 -18.22 -1.56
C LEU A 168 -9.53 -17.53 -2.50
N SER A 169 -8.75 -16.58 -1.98
CA SER A 169 -7.71 -15.87 -2.74
C SER A 169 -6.55 -16.78 -3.14
N ALA A 170 -6.07 -17.62 -2.22
CA ALA A 170 -4.97 -18.56 -2.49
C ALA A 170 -5.32 -19.56 -3.60
N LEU A 171 -6.57 -20.02 -3.65
CA LEU A 171 -7.07 -20.85 -4.77
C LEU A 171 -7.16 -20.04 -6.07
N LEU A 172 -7.80 -18.87 -6.05
CA LEU A 172 -8.00 -18.03 -7.24
C LEU A 172 -6.68 -17.60 -7.91
N TYR A 173 -5.66 -17.30 -7.10
CA TYR A 173 -4.35 -16.83 -7.56
C TYR A 173 -3.32 -17.95 -7.70
N SER A 174 -3.73 -19.22 -7.63
CA SER A 174 -2.86 -20.35 -7.94
C SER A 174 -2.35 -20.27 -9.40
N PRO A 175 -1.17 -20.82 -9.70
CA PRO A 175 -0.63 -20.82 -11.08
C PRO A 175 -1.56 -21.46 -12.10
N VAL A 176 -2.42 -22.41 -11.67
CA VAL A 176 -3.43 -23.05 -12.51
C VAL A 176 -4.55 -22.07 -12.84
N HIS A 177 -5.22 -21.53 -11.82
CA HIS A 177 -6.49 -20.82 -11.98
C HIS A 177 -6.35 -19.34 -12.38
N ILE A 178 -5.20 -18.70 -12.09
CA ILE A 178 -4.96 -17.30 -12.44
C ILE A 178 -4.99 -17.05 -13.95
N THR A 179 -4.64 -18.07 -14.75
CA THR A 179 -4.70 -18.03 -16.22
C THR A 179 -6.13 -17.82 -16.74
N SER A 180 -7.14 -18.30 -16.00
CA SER A 180 -8.57 -18.14 -16.30
C SER A 180 -9.01 -16.68 -16.20
N LEU A 181 -8.54 -15.95 -15.17
CA LEU A 181 -8.77 -14.50 -15.06
C LEU A 181 -8.16 -13.76 -16.25
N LEU A 182 -6.92 -14.10 -16.63
CA LEU A 182 -6.25 -13.49 -17.78
C LEU A 182 -7.00 -13.77 -19.09
N ARG A 183 -7.46 -15.01 -19.32
CA ARG A 183 -8.30 -15.41 -20.46
C ARG A 183 -9.55 -14.53 -20.56
N ILE A 184 -10.28 -14.39 -19.47
CA ILE A 184 -11.53 -13.61 -19.42
C ILE A 184 -11.26 -12.12 -19.66
N LEU A 185 -10.26 -11.56 -18.97
CA LEU A 185 -9.87 -10.16 -19.12
C LEU A 185 -9.29 -9.80 -20.50
N LYS A 186 -8.89 -10.78 -21.32
CA LYS A 186 -8.48 -10.59 -22.73
C LYS A 186 -9.64 -10.63 -23.76
N GLN A 187 -10.84 -11.07 -23.40
CA GLN A 187 -11.95 -11.28 -24.35
C GLN A 187 -12.39 -10.00 -25.10
N THR A 188 -12.29 -9.97 -26.43
CA THR A 188 -12.70 -8.83 -27.28
C THR A 188 -14.20 -8.85 -27.66
N SER A 189 -14.97 -9.80 -27.14
CA SER A 189 -16.41 -9.96 -27.47
C SER A 189 -17.26 -8.80 -26.94
N THR A 190 -18.16 -8.29 -27.78
CA THR A 190 -19.14 -7.24 -27.42
C THR A 190 -20.41 -7.79 -26.76
N LEU A 191 -20.55 -9.11 -26.64
CA LEU A 191 -21.70 -9.75 -26.00
C LEU A 191 -21.83 -9.31 -24.54
N SER A 192 -23.06 -8.98 -24.12
CA SER A 192 -23.35 -8.51 -22.75
C SER A 192 -22.87 -9.51 -21.68
N SER A 193 -23.02 -10.81 -21.91
CA SER A 193 -22.51 -11.86 -21.01
C SER A 193 -20.98 -11.85 -20.87
N ALA A 194 -20.25 -11.62 -21.96
CA ALA A 194 -18.78 -11.51 -21.92
C ALA A 194 -18.33 -10.24 -21.18
N GLN A 195 -19.01 -9.11 -21.39
CA GLN A 195 -18.76 -7.88 -20.63
C GLN A 195 -19.05 -8.07 -19.14
N SER A 196 -20.15 -8.73 -18.77
CA SER A 196 -20.41 -9.10 -17.35
C SER A 196 -19.34 -10.03 -16.77
N CYS A 197 -18.78 -10.97 -17.54
CA CYS A 197 -17.65 -11.78 -17.08
C CYS A 197 -16.39 -10.94 -16.83
N ILE A 198 -16.07 -9.98 -17.71
CA ILE A 198 -14.94 -9.05 -17.55
C ILE A 198 -15.13 -8.17 -16.30
N GLU A 199 -16.34 -7.62 -16.10
CA GLU A 199 -16.71 -6.84 -14.92
C GLU A 199 -16.52 -7.66 -13.64
N LEU A 200 -17.14 -8.84 -13.55
CA LEU A 200 -17.07 -9.71 -12.38
C LEU A 200 -15.66 -10.23 -12.09
N ALA A 201 -14.84 -10.49 -13.10
CA ALA A 201 -13.43 -10.85 -12.91
C ALA A 201 -12.64 -9.71 -12.25
N ALA A 202 -12.88 -8.45 -12.68
CA ALA A 202 -12.25 -7.28 -12.08
C ALA A 202 -12.80 -6.95 -10.68
N GLU A 203 -14.10 -7.12 -10.44
CA GLU A 203 -14.70 -6.99 -9.10
C GLU A 203 -14.21 -8.08 -8.13
N LEU A 204 -14.04 -9.32 -8.60
CA LEU A 204 -13.50 -10.42 -7.81
C LEU A 204 -12.06 -10.12 -7.37
N ILE A 205 -11.19 -9.72 -8.31
CA ILE A 205 -9.83 -9.25 -8.01
C ILE A 205 -9.87 -8.12 -6.96
N SER A 206 -10.76 -7.15 -7.14
CA SER A 206 -10.93 -6.01 -6.23
C SER A 206 -11.41 -6.36 -4.82
N LYS A 207 -11.87 -7.60 -4.59
CA LYS A 207 -12.38 -8.10 -3.30
C LYS A 207 -11.46 -9.11 -2.64
N THR A 208 -10.78 -9.96 -3.42
CA THR A 208 -9.92 -11.05 -2.93
C THR A 208 -8.43 -10.67 -2.91
N CYS A 209 -7.99 -9.64 -3.64
CA CYS A 209 -6.61 -9.18 -3.62
C CYS A 209 -6.30 -8.35 -2.35
N THR A 210 -6.11 -9.03 -1.22
CA THR A 210 -5.85 -8.42 0.09
C THR A 210 -4.38 -8.36 0.49
N GLU A 211 -3.52 -9.22 -0.07
CA GLU A 211 -2.13 -9.41 0.35
C GLU A 211 -1.14 -9.00 -0.74
N GLU A 212 0.07 -8.64 -0.33
CA GLU A 212 1.10 -8.15 -1.25
C GLU A 212 1.56 -9.24 -2.23
N SER A 213 1.64 -10.49 -1.77
CA SER A 213 1.85 -11.69 -2.59
C SER A 213 0.86 -11.77 -3.76
N HIS A 214 -0.44 -11.69 -3.48
CA HIS A 214 -1.49 -11.71 -4.51
C HIS A 214 -1.30 -10.63 -5.58
N LYS A 215 -0.90 -9.41 -5.19
CA LYS A 215 -0.66 -8.30 -6.13
C LYS A 215 0.56 -8.56 -7.02
N VAL A 216 1.62 -9.18 -6.50
CA VAL A 216 2.80 -9.59 -7.26
C VAL A 216 2.40 -10.66 -8.28
N THR A 217 1.77 -11.75 -7.83
CA THR A 217 1.33 -12.85 -8.73
C THR A 217 0.43 -12.37 -9.86
N LEU A 218 -0.48 -11.42 -9.59
CA LEU A 218 -1.33 -10.79 -10.62
C LEU A 218 -0.55 -9.96 -11.64
N ALA A 219 0.46 -9.19 -11.19
CA ALA A 219 1.30 -8.41 -12.09
C ALA A 219 2.17 -9.33 -12.97
N GLU A 220 2.80 -10.33 -12.37
CA GLU A 220 3.66 -11.29 -13.07
C GLU A 220 2.90 -12.18 -14.06
N ALA A 221 1.69 -12.63 -13.70
CA ALA A 221 0.80 -13.35 -14.61
C ALA A 221 0.33 -12.49 -15.81
N GLY A 222 0.55 -11.17 -15.80
CA GLY A 222 0.16 -10.25 -16.87
C GLY A 222 -1.28 -9.76 -16.77
N VAL A 223 -1.96 -9.99 -15.63
CA VAL A 223 -3.33 -9.49 -15.39
C VAL A 223 -3.36 -7.96 -15.37
N LEU A 224 -2.31 -7.32 -14.84
CA LEU A 224 -2.17 -5.86 -14.85
C LEU A 224 -2.08 -5.29 -16.28
N ASP A 225 -1.38 -5.97 -17.21
CA ASP A 225 -1.32 -5.57 -18.62
C ASP A 225 -2.66 -5.77 -19.35
N ALA A 226 -3.42 -6.82 -19.01
CA ALA A 226 -4.77 -7.02 -19.54
C ALA A 226 -5.74 -5.92 -19.07
N LEU A 227 -5.70 -5.55 -17.78
CA LEU A 227 -6.47 -4.42 -17.22
C LEU A 227 -6.05 -3.08 -17.86
N ALA A 228 -4.75 -2.85 -18.04
CA ALA A 228 -4.23 -1.68 -18.73
C ALA A 228 -4.70 -1.59 -20.20
N THR A 229 -4.80 -2.74 -20.89
CA THR A 229 -5.36 -2.82 -22.24
C THR A 229 -6.83 -2.42 -22.27
N ARG A 230 -7.62 -2.75 -21.24
CA ARG A 230 -9.01 -2.26 -21.11
C ARG A 230 -9.09 -0.75 -20.90
N VAL A 231 -8.24 -0.19 -20.04
CA VAL A 231 -8.15 1.27 -19.85
C VAL A 231 -7.82 1.97 -21.17
N ALA A 232 -6.86 1.45 -21.95
CA ALA A 232 -6.55 1.94 -23.29
C ALA A 232 -7.77 1.87 -24.25
N SER A 233 -8.55 0.79 -24.22
CA SER A 233 -9.80 0.69 -25.00
C SER A 233 -10.84 1.75 -24.62
N PHE A 234 -10.95 2.14 -23.34
CA PHE A 234 -11.81 3.26 -22.93
C PHE A 234 -11.29 4.61 -23.41
N ILE A 235 -9.97 4.85 -23.31
CA ILE A 235 -9.31 6.06 -23.85
C ILE A 235 -9.58 6.22 -25.36
N VAL A 236 -9.55 5.10 -26.11
CA VAL A 236 -9.89 5.07 -27.54
C VAL A 236 -11.36 5.37 -27.78
N ALA A 237 -12.29 4.73 -27.04
CA ALA A 237 -13.72 4.95 -27.18
C ALA A 237 -14.16 6.39 -26.87
N GLN A 238 -13.46 7.06 -25.95
CA GLN A 238 -13.70 8.44 -25.54
C GLN A 238 -12.95 9.47 -26.40
N GLY A 239 -12.12 9.04 -27.36
CA GLY A 239 -11.40 9.94 -28.27
C GLY A 239 -10.19 10.67 -27.67
N TYR A 240 -9.62 10.19 -26.56
CA TYR A 240 -8.47 10.82 -25.88
C TYR A 240 -7.10 10.35 -26.39
N VAL A 241 -7.03 9.56 -27.47
CA VAL A 241 -5.77 9.14 -28.10
C VAL A 241 -4.97 10.35 -28.57
N LEU A 242 -3.67 10.41 -28.23
CA LEU A 242 -2.84 11.56 -28.61
C LEU A 242 -2.62 11.62 -30.13
N PRO A 243 -2.68 12.80 -30.78
CA PRO A 243 -2.44 12.92 -32.21
C PRO A 243 -1.08 12.36 -32.62
N GLY A 244 -1.05 11.51 -33.66
CA GLY A 244 0.17 10.86 -34.13
C GLY A 244 0.56 9.60 -33.36
N ALA A 245 -0.20 9.16 -32.35
CA ALA A 245 0.05 7.93 -31.61
C ALA A 245 0.10 6.68 -32.51
N GLU A 246 -0.64 6.67 -33.61
CA GLU A 246 -0.58 5.65 -34.66
C GLU A 246 0.83 5.44 -35.22
N ASN A 247 1.66 6.49 -35.29
CA ASN A 247 3.05 6.40 -35.76
C ASN A 247 3.98 5.75 -34.71
N TYR A 248 3.61 5.79 -33.43
CA TYR A 248 4.34 5.19 -32.32
C TYR A 248 3.79 3.82 -31.92
N ALA A 249 2.68 3.36 -32.50
CA ALA A 249 2.09 2.06 -32.19
C ALA A 249 3.09 0.90 -32.44
N GLY A 250 3.92 1.00 -33.48
CA GLY A 250 4.99 0.05 -33.80
C GLY A 250 6.36 0.35 -33.16
N ALA A 251 6.46 1.34 -32.27
CA ALA A 251 7.70 1.65 -31.55
C ALA A 251 8.05 0.56 -30.52
N PRO A 252 9.32 0.36 -30.15
CA PRO A 252 9.71 -0.61 -29.13
C PRO A 252 8.99 -0.37 -27.80
N GLY A 253 8.26 -1.37 -27.33
CA GLY A 253 7.40 -1.29 -26.14
C GLY A 253 5.93 -0.91 -26.39
N GLY A 254 5.55 -0.59 -27.63
CA GLY A 254 4.16 -0.43 -28.06
C GLY A 254 3.45 -1.75 -28.38
N LEU A 255 2.13 -1.73 -28.50
CA LEU A 255 1.26 -2.87 -28.78
C LEU A 255 1.22 -3.29 -30.28
N GLY A 256 1.95 -2.59 -31.17
CA GLY A 256 1.91 -2.78 -32.62
C GLY A 256 0.71 -2.15 -33.32
N SER A 257 -0.42 -1.95 -32.63
CA SER A 257 -1.61 -1.29 -33.14
C SER A 257 -2.43 -0.65 -32.00
N ILE A 258 -3.24 0.38 -32.33
CA ILE A 258 -4.15 0.99 -31.36
C ILE A 258 -5.23 -0.03 -30.95
N PRO A 259 -5.51 -0.22 -29.65
CA PRO A 259 -6.57 -1.11 -29.18
C PRO A 259 -7.95 -0.76 -29.77
N PRO A 260 -8.85 -1.75 -29.95
CA PRO A 260 -10.23 -1.44 -30.33
C PRO A 260 -10.92 -0.61 -29.23
N PRO A 261 -11.86 0.29 -29.59
CA PRO A 261 -12.65 1.03 -28.61
C PRO A 261 -13.45 0.07 -27.72
N ALA A 262 -13.57 0.41 -26.44
CA ALA A 262 -14.46 -0.28 -25.50
C ALA A 262 -15.92 -0.22 -26.00
N PRO A 263 -16.69 -1.31 -25.89
CA PRO A 263 -18.09 -1.31 -26.31
C PRO A 263 -18.95 -0.48 -25.33
N PRO A 264 -20.10 0.07 -25.78
CA PRO A 264 -20.87 1.05 -25.01
C PRO A 264 -21.52 0.49 -23.73
N ASN A 265 -21.54 -0.84 -23.57
CA ASN A 265 -22.03 -1.54 -22.37
C ASN A 265 -20.92 -1.94 -21.39
N ALA A 266 -19.64 -1.65 -21.66
CA ALA A 266 -18.54 -1.95 -20.75
C ALA A 266 -18.42 -0.90 -19.64
N LYS A 267 -18.24 -1.34 -18.39
CA LYS A 267 -18.04 -0.44 -17.24
C LYS A 267 -16.57 -0.20 -16.92
N LEU A 268 -16.21 1.07 -16.71
CA LEU A 268 -14.84 1.49 -16.38
C LEU A 268 -14.51 1.26 -14.89
N GLY A 269 -15.46 1.49 -14.00
CA GLY A 269 -15.29 1.37 -12.54
C GLY A 269 -14.65 0.07 -12.06
N PRO A 270 -15.19 -1.12 -12.36
CA PRO A 270 -14.59 -2.40 -11.96
C PRO A 270 -13.11 -2.54 -12.37
N ILE A 271 -12.76 -2.08 -13.58
CA ILE A 271 -11.39 -2.11 -14.10
C ILE A 271 -10.48 -1.18 -13.30
N LEU A 272 -10.90 0.07 -13.07
CA LEU A 272 -10.13 1.03 -12.27
C LEU A 272 -9.97 0.57 -10.81
N ARG A 273 -11.00 -0.09 -10.24
CA ARG A 273 -10.96 -0.65 -8.89
C ARG A 273 -9.89 -1.74 -8.76
N ALA A 274 -9.85 -2.68 -9.71
CA ALA A 274 -8.86 -3.75 -9.74
C ALA A 274 -7.44 -3.20 -9.85
N ILE A 275 -7.23 -2.21 -10.73
CA ILE A 275 -5.95 -1.51 -10.87
C ILE A 275 -5.57 -0.81 -9.57
N CYS A 276 -6.48 -0.04 -8.94
CA CYS A 276 -6.19 0.65 -7.68
C CYS A 276 -5.69 -0.31 -6.58
N VAL A 277 -6.31 -1.50 -6.47
CA VAL A 277 -5.91 -2.51 -5.46
C VAL A 277 -4.55 -3.12 -5.77
N ILE A 278 -4.27 -3.46 -7.03
CA ILE A 278 -2.95 -4.01 -7.45
C ILE A 278 -1.84 -2.97 -7.27
N LEU A 279 -2.09 -1.69 -7.58
CA LEU A 279 -1.08 -0.62 -7.51
C LEU A 279 -0.84 -0.10 -6.09
N GLU A 280 -1.70 -0.39 -5.12
CA GLU A 280 -1.61 0.20 -3.78
C GLU A 280 -0.28 -0.17 -3.09
N TYR A 281 0.47 0.86 -2.68
CA TYR A 281 1.78 0.85 -2.03
C TYR A 281 3.00 0.39 -2.86
N SER A 282 2.88 0.10 -4.16
CA SER A 282 4.03 -0.30 -4.99
C SER A 282 4.28 0.63 -6.17
N LYS A 283 5.40 1.35 -6.13
CA LYS A 283 5.86 2.19 -7.24
C LYS A 283 6.20 1.35 -8.47
N SER A 284 6.89 0.21 -8.31
CA SER A 284 7.25 -0.67 -9.44
C SER A 284 6.00 -1.17 -10.20
N ARG A 285 4.95 -1.62 -9.50
CA ARG A 285 3.70 -2.02 -10.19
C ARG A 285 2.99 -0.84 -10.86
N ALA A 286 3.06 0.36 -10.28
CA ALA A 286 2.50 1.54 -10.93
C ALA A 286 3.30 1.94 -12.19
N ASP A 287 4.64 1.86 -12.15
CA ASP A 287 5.50 2.02 -13.32
C ASP A 287 5.25 0.92 -14.38
N HIS A 288 4.98 -0.33 -13.98
CA HIS A 288 4.54 -1.41 -14.88
C HIS A 288 3.23 -1.04 -15.59
N PHE A 289 2.22 -0.56 -14.85
CA PHE A 289 0.97 -0.07 -15.44
C PHE A 289 1.20 1.09 -16.42
N LEU A 290 1.99 2.10 -16.05
CA LEU A 290 2.31 3.26 -16.90
C LEU A 290 3.24 2.93 -18.09
N THR A 291 3.92 1.78 -18.06
CA THR A 291 4.74 1.26 -19.17
C THR A 291 4.06 0.11 -19.92
N SER A 292 2.81 -0.24 -19.59
CA SER A 292 2.05 -1.28 -20.28
C SER A 292 1.90 -0.95 -21.77
N PRO A 293 2.06 -1.91 -22.71
CA PRO A 293 2.22 -1.58 -24.12
C PRO A 293 0.99 -0.88 -24.70
N ALA A 294 -0.20 -1.22 -24.21
CA ALA A 294 -1.44 -0.57 -24.60
C ALA A 294 -1.54 0.90 -24.13
N ILE A 295 -1.04 1.20 -22.92
CA ILE A 295 -0.99 2.57 -22.38
C ILE A 295 0.04 3.40 -23.13
N VAL A 296 1.23 2.85 -23.39
CA VAL A 296 2.28 3.53 -24.17
C VAL A 296 1.85 3.75 -25.63
N THR A 297 1.03 2.86 -26.21
CA THR A 297 0.46 3.07 -27.54
C THR A 297 -0.53 4.24 -27.59
N VAL A 298 -1.42 4.43 -26.60
CA VAL A 298 -2.37 5.57 -26.63
C VAL A 298 -1.77 6.87 -26.08
N PHE A 299 -0.80 6.76 -25.16
CA PHE A 299 -0.07 7.86 -24.52
C PHE A 299 1.46 7.71 -24.67
N PRO A 300 2.03 7.84 -25.89
CA PRO A 300 3.46 7.72 -26.10
C PRO A 300 4.25 8.87 -25.45
N ARG A 301 5.43 8.54 -24.89
CA ARG A 301 6.23 9.47 -24.06
C ARG A 301 6.91 10.61 -24.84
N ASN A 302 7.21 10.42 -26.13
CA ASN A 302 8.08 11.32 -26.92
C ASN A 302 7.39 11.87 -28.18
N ILE A 303 6.39 12.76 -28.02
CA ILE A 303 5.67 13.41 -29.14
C ILE A 303 6.28 14.80 -29.45
N GLN A 304 7.60 14.92 -29.47
CA GLN A 304 8.27 16.23 -29.51
C GLN A 304 8.30 16.92 -30.89
N ASN A 305 7.80 16.30 -31.96
CA ASN A 305 7.75 16.91 -33.30
C ASN A 305 6.46 16.57 -34.06
N ILE A 306 5.36 17.27 -33.75
CA ILE A 306 4.23 17.39 -34.68
C ILE A 306 4.42 18.69 -35.47
N PRO A 307 4.62 18.64 -36.80
CA PRO A 307 4.52 19.83 -37.63
C PRO A 307 3.08 20.36 -37.54
N LEU A 308 2.89 21.58 -37.03
CA LEU A 308 1.60 22.26 -37.00
C LEU A 308 1.24 22.77 -38.41
N GLY A 309 0.91 21.83 -39.29
CA GLY A 309 0.49 22.04 -40.67
C GLY A 309 -0.24 20.80 -41.21
N GLU A 310 -1.38 21.01 -41.87
CA GLU A 310 -2.31 19.98 -42.35
C GLU A 310 -3.02 19.12 -41.29
N VAL A 311 -4.03 19.70 -40.63
CA VAL A 311 -5.12 18.90 -40.04
C VAL A 311 -5.96 18.27 -41.16
N LYS A 312 -5.57 17.07 -41.60
CA LYS A 312 -6.45 16.19 -42.38
C LYS A 312 -7.45 15.53 -41.43
N ARG A 313 -8.74 15.53 -41.79
CA ARG A 313 -9.81 14.93 -40.98
C ARG A 313 -9.55 13.42 -40.81
N GLY A 314 -9.47 12.95 -39.58
CA GLY A 314 -9.56 11.52 -39.27
C GLY A 314 -10.99 10.99 -39.52
N PRO A 315 -11.17 9.68 -39.78
CA PRO A 315 -12.47 9.11 -40.15
C PRO A 315 -13.45 8.92 -38.96
N TRP A 316 -13.07 9.34 -37.75
CA TRP A 316 -13.83 9.14 -36.51
C TRP A 316 -14.51 10.47 -36.13
N GLY A 317 -15.80 10.63 -36.47
CA GLY A 317 -16.63 11.77 -36.03
C GLY A 317 -17.12 11.61 -34.58
N SER A 318 -17.69 12.63 -33.92
CA SER A 318 -18.03 13.97 -34.39
C SER A 318 -18.11 14.96 -33.21
N HIS A 319 -17.27 16.00 -33.15
CA HIS A 319 -17.56 17.31 -32.54
C HIS A 319 -16.45 18.32 -32.92
N PRO A 320 -16.77 19.56 -33.34
CA PRO A 320 -15.76 20.56 -33.68
C PRO A 320 -15.42 21.44 -32.47
N VAL A 321 -14.26 21.22 -31.84
CA VAL A 321 -13.66 22.20 -30.93
C VAL A 321 -12.63 23.01 -31.73
N GLY A 322 -12.87 24.32 -31.89
CA GLY A 322 -12.02 25.20 -32.67
C GLY A 322 -10.68 25.44 -31.98
N PHE A 323 -9.58 25.03 -32.62
CA PHE A 323 -8.22 25.24 -32.10
C PHE A 323 -7.82 26.72 -32.14
N VAL A 324 -7.77 27.36 -30.97
CA VAL A 324 -6.90 28.52 -30.72
C VAL A 324 -5.94 28.12 -29.60
N VAL A 325 -4.84 27.45 -29.96
CA VAL A 325 -3.81 27.04 -29.01
C VAL A 325 -3.05 28.29 -28.55
N SER A 326 -3.34 28.74 -27.34
CA SER A 326 -2.48 29.71 -26.65
C SER A 326 -1.11 29.08 -26.40
N LYS A 327 -0.03 29.86 -26.59
CA LYS A 327 1.34 29.41 -26.32
C LYS A 327 1.58 29.25 -24.81
N GLN A 328 1.20 28.10 -24.26
CA GLN A 328 1.72 27.61 -22.99
C GLN A 328 2.44 26.28 -23.22
N ASN A 329 3.55 26.06 -22.50
CA ASN A 329 4.39 24.85 -22.59
C ASN A 329 3.72 23.64 -21.91
N SER A 330 2.50 23.28 -22.30
CA SER A 330 1.89 22.00 -21.91
C SER A 330 2.46 20.89 -22.79
N SER A 331 3.35 20.05 -22.23
CA SER A 331 3.91 18.88 -22.92
C SER A 331 2.85 17.80 -23.25
N ASN A 332 1.65 17.91 -22.70
CA ASN A 332 0.51 17.04 -22.93
C ASN A 332 -0.70 17.87 -23.41
N PRO A 333 -1.28 17.59 -24.60
CA PRO A 333 -2.42 18.36 -25.11
C PRO A 333 -3.70 18.15 -24.30
N ILE A 334 -3.86 17.05 -23.55
CA ILE A 334 -5.04 16.82 -22.69
C ILE A 334 -5.13 17.89 -21.57
N ASP A 335 -3.99 18.45 -21.13
CA ASP A 335 -3.99 19.52 -20.13
C ASP A 335 -4.69 20.80 -20.62
N SER A 336 -4.74 21.03 -21.94
CA SER A 336 -5.48 22.16 -22.51
C SER A 336 -7.01 22.01 -22.43
N LEU A 337 -7.51 20.79 -22.15
CA LEU A 337 -8.93 20.50 -21.93
C LEU A 337 -9.35 20.72 -20.46
N LEU A 338 -8.38 20.78 -19.54
CA LEU A 338 -8.65 21.01 -18.12
C LEU A 338 -8.81 22.51 -17.82
N PRO A 339 -9.71 22.91 -16.90
CA PRO A 339 -9.83 24.31 -16.51
C PRO A 339 -8.51 24.86 -15.95
N THR A 340 -8.14 26.06 -16.39
CA THR A 340 -6.99 26.78 -15.84
C THR A 340 -7.20 27.09 -14.36
N VAL A 341 -6.26 26.65 -13.53
CA VAL A 341 -6.24 26.93 -12.09
C VAL A 341 -5.31 28.10 -11.77
N PRO A 342 -5.52 28.83 -10.66
CA PRO A 342 -4.58 29.85 -10.21
C PRO A 342 -3.18 29.24 -10.01
N SER A 343 -2.17 29.85 -10.63
CA SER A 343 -0.77 29.50 -10.36
C SER A 343 -0.37 30.01 -8.97
N PRO A 344 0.39 29.24 -8.16
CA PRO A 344 0.93 29.75 -6.91
C PRO A 344 1.85 30.95 -7.19
N GLN A 345 1.40 32.15 -6.82
CA GLN A 345 2.24 33.34 -6.93
C GLN A 345 3.45 33.20 -5.98
N PRO A 346 4.68 33.44 -6.46
CA PRO A 346 5.83 33.52 -5.56
C PRO A 346 5.59 34.66 -4.56
N THR A 347 5.83 34.38 -3.28
CA THR A 347 5.62 35.34 -2.18
C THR A 347 6.51 36.56 -2.38
N GLY A 348 5.96 37.63 -2.98
CA GLY A 348 6.69 38.85 -3.33
C GLY A 348 6.04 39.75 -4.38
N SER A 349 5.08 39.27 -5.19
CA SER A 349 4.43 40.09 -6.23
C SER A 349 2.98 40.49 -5.90
N THR A 350 2.80 41.64 -5.24
CA THR A 350 1.49 42.28 -5.08
C THR A 350 1.03 42.95 -6.37
N SER A 351 0.56 42.15 -7.33
CA SER A 351 -0.02 42.62 -8.59
C SER A 351 -1.48 42.20 -8.71
N PHE A 352 -2.40 43.12 -8.40
CA PHE A 352 -3.82 42.99 -8.75
C PHE A 352 -3.97 42.83 -10.27
N PRO A 353 -4.90 41.99 -10.76
CA PRO A 353 -5.28 42.02 -12.18
C PRO A 353 -6.07 43.31 -12.46
N PRO A 354 -5.75 44.07 -13.53
CA PRO A 354 -6.54 45.23 -13.91
C PRO A 354 -7.90 44.75 -14.45
N LEU A 355 -8.99 45.19 -13.81
CA LEU A 355 -10.33 45.07 -14.37
C LEU A 355 -10.40 45.86 -15.69
N GLY A 356 -10.97 45.25 -16.72
CA GLY A 356 -10.89 45.79 -18.08
C GLY A 356 -11.64 47.12 -18.26
N SER A 357 -11.12 47.95 -19.16
CA SER A 357 -11.88 48.99 -19.82
C SER A 357 -11.82 48.78 -21.33
N HIS A 358 -12.99 48.73 -21.97
CA HIS A 358 -13.09 48.75 -23.42
C HIS A 358 -12.86 50.18 -23.91
N SER A 359 -11.86 50.39 -24.77
CA SER A 359 -11.81 51.56 -25.65
C SER A 359 -11.16 51.19 -26.98
N SER A 360 -11.94 51.31 -28.04
CA SER A 360 -11.48 51.21 -29.43
C SER A 360 -10.51 52.33 -29.80
N SER A 361 -9.42 51.98 -30.48
CA SER A 361 -8.96 52.68 -31.70
C SER A 361 -7.85 51.91 -32.40
N PHE A 362 -7.85 51.99 -33.73
CA PHE A 362 -6.70 51.61 -34.57
C PHE A 362 -5.60 52.66 -34.38
N ASP A 363 -4.33 52.25 -34.29
CA ASP A 363 -3.36 52.66 -35.31
C ASP A 363 -2.06 51.81 -35.32
N LYS A 364 -1.22 52.07 -36.33
CA LYS A 364 -0.08 51.24 -36.75
C LYS A 364 1.27 51.61 -36.11
N HIS A 365 2.19 50.65 -36.16
CA HIS A 365 3.66 50.77 -36.06
C HIS A 365 4.29 51.19 -34.73
N ALA A 366 4.91 50.22 -34.05
CA ALA A 366 6.19 50.40 -33.36
C ALA A 366 6.96 49.06 -33.33
N HIS A 367 8.24 49.08 -33.72
CA HIS A 367 9.17 47.98 -33.51
C HIS A 367 10.08 48.28 -32.30
N PHE A 368 10.73 47.23 -31.79
CA PHE A 368 11.91 47.24 -30.91
C PHE A 368 11.77 47.82 -29.49
N PHE A 369 11.34 46.96 -28.56
CA PHE A 369 12.16 46.64 -27.37
C PHE A 369 11.99 45.15 -27.04
N SER A 370 13.03 44.36 -27.28
CA SER A 370 13.09 42.96 -26.85
C SER A 370 13.53 42.90 -25.39
N PRO A 371 12.82 42.20 -24.48
CA PRO A 371 13.40 41.85 -23.19
C PRO A 371 14.57 40.88 -23.41
N PRO A 372 15.58 40.86 -22.52
CA PRO A 372 16.69 39.93 -22.64
C PRO A 372 16.19 38.48 -22.55
N PRO A 373 16.79 37.53 -23.26
CA PRO A 373 16.43 36.13 -23.11
C PRO A 373 16.75 35.70 -21.67
N LEU A 374 15.73 35.26 -20.94
CA LEU A 374 15.93 34.47 -19.73
C LEU A 374 16.83 33.30 -20.11
N GLN A 375 17.96 33.17 -19.42
CA GLN A 375 18.86 32.05 -19.61
C GLN A 375 18.07 30.77 -19.32
N SER A 376 17.86 29.95 -20.35
CA SER A 376 17.32 28.62 -20.18
C SER A 376 18.33 27.83 -19.36
N GLU A 377 17.99 27.52 -18.11
CA GLU A 377 18.64 26.41 -17.41
C GLU A 377 18.54 25.20 -18.34
N SER A 378 19.68 24.60 -18.67
CA SER A 378 19.71 23.35 -19.42
C SER A 378 18.92 22.31 -18.62
N PRO A 379 17.92 21.63 -19.21
CA PRO A 379 17.14 20.65 -18.46
C PRO A 379 18.10 19.58 -17.92
N SER A 380 18.09 19.39 -16.61
CA SER A 380 18.78 18.27 -15.99
C SER A 380 18.20 16.97 -16.52
N ALA A 381 18.97 15.87 -16.44
CA ALA A 381 18.58 14.54 -16.95
C ALA A 381 17.38 13.89 -16.23
N SER A 382 16.57 14.68 -15.50
CA SER A 382 15.40 14.32 -14.71
C SER A 382 14.06 14.74 -15.34
N ASP A 383 14.07 15.38 -16.51
CA ASP A 383 12.84 15.87 -17.19
C ASP A 383 12.07 14.74 -17.92
N GLU A 384 11.77 13.67 -17.19
CA GLU A 384 10.86 12.64 -17.66
C GLU A 384 9.47 13.25 -17.94
N HIS A 385 8.89 12.89 -19.07
CA HIS A 385 7.57 13.37 -19.48
C HIS A 385 6.49 12.65 -18.66
N GLU A 386 5.58 13.43 -18.05
CA GLU A 386 4.48 12.88 -17.25
C GLU A 386 3.48 12.14 -18.16
N CYS A 387 3.03 10.96 -17.75
CA CYS A 387 2.08 10.19 -18.55
C CYS A 387 0.72 10.91 -18.61
N ALA A 388 0.20 11.10 -19.82
CA ALA A 388 -1.05 11.83 -20.07
C ALA A 388 -2.30 11.22 -19.41
N ILE A 389 -2.19 9.99 -18.91
CA ILE A 389 -3.23 9.31 -18.14
C ILE A 389 -3.69 10.08 -16.89
N ILE A 390 -2.82 10.85 -16.25
CA ILE A 390 -3.19 11.66 -15.08
C ILE A 390 -4.21 12.73 -15.47
N SER A 391 -3.98 13.42 -16.59
CA SER A 391 -4.89 14.43 -17.13
C SER A 391 -6.22 13.83 -17.59
N TRP A 392 -6.16 12.65 -18.25
CA TRP A 392 -7.36 11.90 -18.62
C TRP A 392 -8.19 11.49 -17.40
N LEU A 393 -7.57 10.92 -16.36
CA LEU A 393 -8.27 10.54 -15.12
C LEU A 393 -8.89 11.74 -14.41
N VAL A 394 -8.28 12.93 -14.47
CA VAL A 394 -8.87 14.17 -13.94
C VAL A 394 -10.07 14.63 -14.77
N SER A 395 -10.09 14.39 -16.09
CA SER A 395 -11.30 14.59 -16.91
C SER A 395 -12.41 13.61 -16.51
N ILE A 396 -12.10 12.30 -16.39
CA ILE A 396 -13.06 11.27 -15.94
C ILE A 396 -13.62 11.59 -14.55
N ALA A 397 -12.80 12.08 -13.62
CA ALA A 397 -13.25 12.53 -12.31
C ALA A 397 -14.29 13.66 -12.39
N ARG A 398 -14.09 14.63 -13.29
CA ARG A 398 -14.97 15.79 -13.46
C ARG A 398 -16.25 15.47 -14.21
N GLU A 399 -16.16 14.67 -15.27
CA GLU A 399 -17.27 14.33 -16.17
C GLU A 399 -18.12 13.16 -15.65
N GLY A 400 -17.48 12.15 -15.05
CA GLY A 400 -18.15 10.98 -14.48
C GLY A 400 -18.83 11.27 -13.14
N ALA A 401 -19.52 10.26 -12.60
CA ALA A 401 -20.22 10.31 -11.32
C ALA A 401 -20.06 8.98 -10.56
N GLY A 402 -20.61 8.88 -9.34
CA GLY A 402 -20.66 7.62 -8.59
C GLY A 402 -19.28 6.99 -8.36
N MET A 403 -19.18 5.67 -8.59
CA MET A 403 -17.93 4.93 -8.42
C MET A 403 -16.88 5.26 -9.48
N ASP A 404 -17.25 5.54 -10.73
CA ASP A 404 -16.29 5.88 -11.79
C ASP A 404 -15.50 7.14 -11.46
N ARG A 405 -16.20 8.19 -10.99
CA ARG A 405 -15.56 9.41 -10.45
C ARG A 405 -14.62 9.06 -9.29
N LEU A 406 -15.09 8.28 -8.32
CA LEU A 406 -14.30 7.97 -7.12
C LEU A 406 -13.02 7.21 -7.46
N LEU A 407 -13.10 6.24 -8.35
CA LEU A 407 -12.00 5.35 -8.69
C LEU A 407 -10.98 6.02 -9.63
N ALA A 408 -11.42 6.92 -10.50
CA ALA A 408 -10.51 7.81 -11.23
C ALA A 408 -9.71 8.70 -10.27
N ILE A 409 -10.37 9.30 -9.27
CA ILE A 409 -9.69 10.09 -8.24
C ILE A 409 -8.76 9.23 -7.38
N ARG A 410 -9.16 8.00 -7.00
CA ARG A 410 -8.32 7.06 -6.24
C ARG A 410 -7.06 6.67 -7.00
N LEU A 411 -7.15 6.42 -8.30
CA LEU A 411 -5.99 6.11 -9.13
C LEU A 411 -5.02 7.32 -9.23
N VAL A 412 -5.56 8.53 -9.43
CA VAL A 412 -4.75 9.77 -9.39
C VAL A 412 -4.06 9.96 -8.04
N ALA A 413 -4.77 9.71 -6.93
CA ALA A 413 -4.21 9.81 -5.58
C ALA A 413 -3.08 8.78 -5.34
N ILE A 414 -3.23 7.54 -5.84
CA ILE A 414 -2.18 6.50 -5.77
C ILE A 414 -0.95 6.93 -6.59
N LEU A 415 -1.12 7.33 -7.86
CA LEU A 415 -0.02 7.74 -8.73
C LEU A 415 0.72 8.97 -8.17
N PHE A 416 0.00 9.95 -7.63
CA PHE A 416 0.58 11.12 -6.96
C PHE A 416 1.40 10.72 -5.72
N ARG A 417 0.86 9.86 -4.85
CA ARG A 417 1.52 9.41 -3.62
C ARG A 417 2.76 8.56 -3.88
N LEU A 418 2.80 7.81 -5.00
CA LEU A 418 3.97 7.07 -5.47
C LEU A 418 5.01 7.95 -6.20
N GLY A 419 4.78 9.26 -6.30
CA GLY A 419 5.69 10.22 -6.93
C GLY A 419 5.68 10.18 -8.47
N LEU A 420 4.65 9.58 -9.07
CA LEU A 420 4.50 9.41 -10.53
C LEU A 420 3.65 10.53 -11.17
N ALA A 421 3.04 11.40 -10.37
CA ALA A 421 2.48 12.67 -10.81
C ALA A 421 3.36 13.84 -10.34
N LYS A 422 3.58 14.84 -11.21
CA LYS A 422 4.52 15.94 -10.98
C LYS A 422 4.01 16.89 -9.89
N LYS A 423 4.93 17.44 -9.07
CA LYS A 423 4.59 18.33 -7.93
C LYS A 423 3.77 19.57 -8.32
N HIS A 424 3.89 20.08 -9.54
CA HIS A 424 3.07 21.22 -10.01
C HIS A 424 1.57 20.88 -10.11
N ARG A 425 1.19 19.58 -10.14
CA ARG A 425 -0.21 19.14 -10.15
C ARG A 425 -0.92 19.42 -8.82
N VAL A 426 -0.20 19.66 -7.72
CA VAL A 426 -0.78 19.86 -6.38
C VAL A 426 -1.91 20.90 -6.37
N THR A 427 -1.68 22.09 -6.92
CA THR A 427 -2.69 23.16 -6.97
C THR A 427 -3.87 22.78 -7.87
N MET A 428 -3.61 22.10 -9.01
CA MET A 428 -4.66 21.57 -9.89
C MET A 428 -5.55 20.54 -9.18
N LEU A 429 -4.97 19.60 -8.45
CA LEU A 429 -5.71 18.61 -7.64
C LEU A 429 -6.49 19.30 -6.50
N GLY A 430 -5.90 20.34 -5.90
CA GLY A 430 -6.55 21.16 -4.86
C GLY A 430 -7.83 21.85 -5.34
N TYR A 431 -7.84 22.41 -6.56
CA TYR A 431 -9.02 23.10 -7.11
C TYR A 431 -9.99 22.19 -7.88
N LEU A 432 -9.50 21.16 -8.58
CA LEU A 432 -10.34 20.34 -9.49
C LEU A 432 -10.79 19.00 -8.90
N VAL A 433 -10.05 18.43 -7.95
CA VAL A 433 -10.28 17.07 -7.44
C VAL A 433 -10.79 17.06 -6.00
N VAL A 434 -10.18 17.85 -5.11
CA VAL A 434 -10.62 17.91 -3.69
C VAL A 434 -12.09 18.30 -3.56
N PRO A 435 -12.64 19.33 -4.24
CA PRO A 435 -14.06 19.68 -4.10
C PRO A 435 -15.02 18.56 -4.52
N LEU A 436 -14.65 17.75 -5.53
CA LEU A 436 -15.46 16.61 -5.98
C LEU A 436 -15.56 15.53 -4.88
N LEU A 437 -14.44 15.20 -4.23
CA LEU A 437 -14.47 14.30 -3.06
C LEU A 437 -15.31 14.88 -1.94
N LEU A 438 -15.17 16.17 -1.63
CA LEU A 438 -15.92 16.81 -0.54
C LEU A 438 -17.42 16.92 -0.81
N GLN A 439 -17.86 16.89 -2.07
CA GLN A 439 -19.27 16.76 -2.47
C GLN A 439 -19.78 15.33 -2.19
N MET A 440 -18.96 14.30 -2.46
CA MET A 440 -19.32 12.89 -2.23
C MET A 440 -19.40 12.51 -0.74
N LEU A 441 -18.80 13.32 0.14
CA LEU A 441 -18.94 13.22 1.60
C LEU A 441 -20.20 13.91 2.15
N GLU A 442 -21.00 14.59 1.32
CA GLU A 442 -22.16 15.33 1.82
C GLU A 442 -23.32 14.38 2.18
N LYS A 443 -24.05 14.72 3.24
CA LYS A 443 -25.14 13.88 3.75
C LYS A 443 -26.20 13.61 2.67
N GLY A 444 -26.57 14.63 1.92
CA GLY A 444 -27.52 14.57 0.80
C GLY A 444 -26.96 14.04 -0.53
N TYR A 445 -25.71 13.57 -0.59
CA TYR A 445 -25.20 12.94 -1.80
C TYR A 445 -25.91 11.60 -2.08
N THR A 446 -26.37 11.45 -3.32
CA THR A 446 -26.95 10.24 -3.92
C THR A 446 -26.26 9.94 -5.25
N ALA A 447 -25.83 8.70 -5.48
CA ALA A 447 -25.25 8.28 -6.74
C ALA A 447 -26.36 8.11 -7.82
N PRO A 448 -26.07 8.38 -9.12
CA PRO A 448 -27.11 8.35 -10.16
C PRO A 448 -27.81 7.00 -10.32
N GLU A 449 -27.08 5.89 -10.10
CA GLU A 449 -27.61 4.52 -10.23
C GLU A 449 -28.64 4.15 -9.15
N ASP A 450 -28.63 4.80 -7.97
CA ASP A 450 -29.59 4.49 -6.90
C ASP A 450 -30.95 5.19 -7.09
N THR A 451 -31.09 6.04 -8.13
CA THR A 451 -32.36 6.70 -8.45
C THR A 451 -33.39 5.73 -9.08
N GLU A 452 -32.94 4.56 -9.53
CA GLU A 452 -33.78 3.48 -10.05
C GLU A 452 -33.88 2.36 -9.01
N SER A 453 -35.10 2.09 -8.53
CA SER A 453 -35.36 1.22 -7.38
C SER A 453 -34.96 -0.24 -7.62
N SER A 454 -33.93 -0.72 -6.91
CA SER A 454 -33.59 -2.16 -6.84
C SER A 454 -33.98 -2.78 -5.50
N GLU A 455 -35.04 -3.58 -5.49
CA GLU A 455 -35.39 -4.45 -4.37
C GLU A 455 -34.40 -5.63 -4.26
N SER A 456 -33.30 -5.43 -3.54
CA SER A 456 -32.39 -6.50 -3.14
C SER A 456 -31.64 -6.10 -1.86
N GLY A 457 -31.40 -7.04 -0.96
CA GLY A 457 -30.67 -6.83 0.30
C GLY A 457 -29.15 -6.66 0.09
N SER A 458 -28.77 -5.68 -0.73
CA SER A 458 -27.41 -5.32 -1.11
C SER A 458 -27.12 -3.86 -0.72
N ILE A 459 -25.84 -3.54 -0.56
CA ILE A 459 -25.39 -2.19 -0.21
C ILE A 459 -25.48 -1.30 -1.47
N SER A 460 -26.32 -0.26 -1.40
CA SER A 460 -26.50 0.82 -2.38
C SER A 460 -25.16 1.43 -2.86
N GLN A 461 -25.10 1.92 -4.10
CA GLN A 461 -23.89 2.53 -4.66
C GLN A 461 -23.48 3.81 -3.89
N THR A 462 -24.46 4.60 -3.43
CA THR A 462 -24.27 5.74 -2.54
C THR A 462 -23.55 5.34 -1.26
N SER A 463 -23.92 4.19 -0.68
CA SER A 463 -23.27 3.65 0.51
C SER A 463 -21.83 3.20 0.19
N ARG A 464 -21.60 2.50 -0.92
CA ARG A 464 -20.24 2.13 -1.38
C ARG A 464 -19.33 3.35 -1.61
N VAL A 465 -19.87 4.42 -2.21
CA VAL A 465 -19.17 5.71 -2.35
C VAL A 465 -18.82 6.31 -0.98
N LYS A 466 -19.77 6.31 -0.02
CA LYS A 466 -19.55 6.87 1.33
C LYS A 466 -18.55 6.06 2.17
N GLU A 467 -18.35 4.77 1.88
CA GLU A 467 -17.27 3.95 2.48
C GLU A 467 -15.88 4.31 1.95
N GLU A 468 -15.73 4.51 0.63
CA GLU A 468 -14.42 4.64 -0.02
C GLU A 468 -13.96 6.09 -0.24
N ALA A 469 -14.87 7.07 -0.31
CA ALA A 469 -14.52 8.49 -0.49
C ALA A 469 -13.64 9.06 0.64
N PRO A 470 -13.88 8.77 1.94
CA PRO A 470 -12.99 9.22 3.01
C PRO A 470 -11.55 8.66 2.87
N ALA A 471 -11.41 7.37 2.59
CA ALA A 471 -10.10 6.74 2.41
C ALA A 471 -9.36 7.26 1.17
N THR A 472 -10.11 7.58 0.10
CA THR A 472 -9.56 8.20 -1.12
C THR A 472 -9.06 9.62 -0.85
N LEU A 473 -9.82 10.43 -0.10
CA LEU A 473 -9.36 11.74 0.37
C LEU A 473 -8.10 11.61 1.24
N ALA A 474 -8.05 10.62 2.15
CA ALA A 474 -6.90 10.36 2.99
C ALA A 474 -5.62 10.11 2.16
N THR A 475 -5.69 9.25 1.15
CA THR A 475 -4.57 8.95 0.24
C THR A 475 -4.13 10.17 -0.56
N LEU A 476 -5.06 11.04 -0.99
CA LEU A 476 -4.75 12.25 -1.77
C LEU A 476 -4.05 13.33 -0.94
N VAL A 477 -4.50 13.57 0.30
CA VAL A 477 -3.99 14.68 1.14
C VAL A 477 -2.78 14.29 1.99
N MET A 478 -2.46 13.00 2.11
CA MET A 478 -1.34 12.55 2.94
C MET A 478 -0.02 13.17 2.46
N ASP A 479 0.82 13.57 3.41
CA ASP A 479 2.12 14.21 3.19
C ASP A 479 2.12 15.52 2.38
N SER A 480 0.95 16.06 1.99
CA SER A 480 0.80 17.30 1.23
C SER A 480 0.11 18.41 2.04
N ARG A 481 0.91 19.31 2.61
CA ARG A 481 0.43 20.49 3.37
C ARG A 481 -0.53 21.39 2.60
N GLU A 482 -0.42 21.44 1.27
CA GLU A 482 -1.27 22.25 0.40
C GLU A 482 -2.60 21.55 0.10
N LEU A 483 -2.62 20.24 -0.15
CA LEU A 483 -3.88 19.49 -0.34
C LEU A 483 -4.67 19.35 0.96
N GLN A 484 -3.98 19.18 2.10
CA GLN A 484 -4.60 19.27 3.43
C GLN A 484 -5.29 20.62 3.62
N LYS A 485 -4.68 21.72 3.17
CA LYS A 485 -5.28 23.06 3.24
C LYS A 485 -6.53 23.16 2.38
N HIS A 486 -6.46 22.79 1.09
CA HIS A 486 -7.63 22.80 0.21
C HIS A 486 -8.80 21.97 0.77
N ALA A 487 -8.51 20.81 1.38
CA ALA A 487 -9.52 19.98 2.02
C ALA A 487 -10.09 20.61 3.31
N ALA A 488 -9.24 21.16 4.18
CA ALA A 488 -9.66 21.83 5.40
C ALA A 488 -10.52 23.08 5.12
N ASP A 489 -10.07 23.93 4.18
CA ASP A 489 -10.78 25.13 3.74
C ASP A 489 -12.15 24.77 3.10
N GLY A 490 -12.23 23.65 2.37
CA GLY A 490 -13.48 23.08 1.86
C GLY A 490 -14.38 22.41 2.93
N GLY A 491 -14.02 22.48 4.22
CA GLY A 491 -14.81 21.98 5.33
C GLY A 491 -14.70 20.47 5.59
N ALA A 492 -13.65 19.80 5.08
CA ALA A 492 -13.49 18.35 5.22
C ALA A 492 -13.58 17.86 6.67
N ILE A 493 -12.91 18.54 7.61
CA ILE A 493 -12.87 18.14 9.03
C ILE A 493 -14.29 18.06 9.60
N LYS A 494 -15.12 19.10 9.39
CA LYS A 494 -16.51 19.14 9.88
C LYS A 494 -17.37 18.04 9.25
N LYS A 495 -17.25 17.82 7.93
CA LYS A 495 -17.99 16.77 7.20
C LYS A 495 -17.62 15.38 7.71
N LEU A 496 -16.32 15.09 7.82
CA LEU A 496 -15.79 13.83 8.34
C LEU A 496 -16.18 13.59 9.80
N SER A 497 -16.05 14.60 10.67
CA SER A 497 -16.49 14.50 12.07
C SER A 497 -17.99 14.19 12.20
N GLN A 498 -18.83 14.72 11.31
CA GLN A 498 -20.26 14.37 11.28
C GLN A 498 -20.49 12.94 10.80
N MET A 499 -19.80 12.47 9.75
CA MET A 499 -19.86 11.08 9.30
C MET A 499 -19.40 10.10 10.39
N LEU A 500 -18.37 10.45 11.17
CA LEU A 500 -17.92 9.64 12.30
C LEU A 500 -19.01 9.50 13.36
N LYS A 501 -19.65 10.60 13.78
CA LYS A 501 -20.79 10.58 14.71
C LYS A 501 -21.91 9.69 14.20
N GLU A 502 -22.30 9.87 12.93
CA GLU A 502 -23.36 9.05 12.31
C GLU A 502 -22.98 7.57 12.20
N SER A 503 -21.69 7.20 12.20
CA SER A 503 -21.24 5.79 12.21
C SER A 503 -21.48 5.06 13.55
N PHE A 504 -21.84 5.78 14.62
CA PHE A 504 -22.15 5.23 15.95
C PHE A 504 -23.65 5.29 16.31
N ASN A 505 -24.50 5.84 15.43
CA ASN A 505 -25.94 5.82 15.64
C ASN A 505 -26.48 4.38 15.62
N ALA A 506 -27.48 4.09 16.46
CA ALA A 506 -28.17 2.81 16.46
C ALA A 506 -28.76 2.50 15.07
N VAL A 507 -28.70 1.23 14.66
CA VAL A 507 -29.24 0.76 13.38
C VAL A 507 -30.63 0.20 13.62
N GLU A 508 -31.65 0.77 12.98
CA GLU A 508 -33.06 0.35 13.13
C GLU A 508 -33.40 -0.97 12.43
N ASP A 509 -32.43 -1.63 11.78
CA ASP A 509 -32.49 -3.07 11.50
C ASP A 509 -32.42 -3.84 12.82
N ALA A 510 -33.55 -3.88 13.53
CA ALA A 510 -33.89 -5.06 14.32
C ALA A 510 -33.87 -6.23 13.33
N GLY A 511 -32.75 -6.96 13.33
CA GLY A 511 -32.49 -7.98 12.32
C GLY A 511 -33.68 -8.92 12.22
N ARG A 512 -33.96 -9.42 11.00
CA ARG A 512 -34.85 -10.57 10.81
C ARG A 512 -34.20 -11.80 11.45
N SER A 513 -34.23 -11.84 12.78
CA SER A 513 -33.98 -13.04 13.56
C SER A 513 -34.92 -14.08 13.00
N MET A 514 -34.33 -15.12 12.43
CA MET A 514 -35.05 -16.13 11.68
C MET A 514 -36.01 -16.82 12.63
N TRP A 515 -37.29 -16.42 12.56
CA TRP A 515 -38.29 -16.85 13.53
C TRP A 515 -38.38 -18.37 13.52
N SER A 516 -38.00 -18.97 14.63
CA SER A 516 -38.06 -20.40 14.89
C SER A 516 -39.18 -20.67 15.88
N PRO A 517 -40.07 -21.64 15.63
CA PRO A 517 -41.04 -22.10 16.61
C PRO A 517 -40.38 -22.91 17.75
N VAL A 518 -39.09 -23.22 17.65
CA VAL A 518 -38.32 -23.91 18.70
C VAL A 518 -37.56 -22.85 19.52
N PRO A 519 -37.76 -22.77 20.86
CA PRO A 519 -37.02 -21.84 21.69
C PRO A 519 -35.52 -22.23 21.74
N ASN A 520 -34.63 -21.24 21.67
CA ASN A 520 -33.16 -21.41 21.64
C ASN A 520 -32.55 -21.95 22.96
N GLY A 521 -33.33 -22.59 23.83
CA GLY A 521 -32.91 -23.14 25.12
C GLY A 521 -32.41 -24.59 25.10
N THR A 522 -32.46 -25.28 23.96
CA THR A 522 -32.06 -26.70 23.84
C THR A 522 -30.95 -26.93 22.81
N ALA A 523 -29.92 -26.08 22.83
CA ALA A 523 -28.70 -26.25 22.03
C ALA A 523 -27.67 -27.22 22.67
N SER A 524 -28.02 -27.88 23.77
CA SER A 524 -27.20 -28.93 24.41
C SER A 524 -27.77 -30.31 24.10
N LEU A 525 -27.47 -30.81 22.89
CA LEU A 525 -27.48 -32.22 22.43
C LEU A 525 -27.25 -32.27 20.90
N LYS A 526 -26.23 -31.56 20.38
CA LYS A 526 -25.76 -31.78 19.00
C LYS A 526 -24.98 -33.10 18.96
N GLY A 527 -25.63 -34.17 18.48
CA GLY A 527 -24.92 -35.35 17.99
C GLY A 527 -24.03 -34.99 16.80
N PHE A 528 -23.05 -35.85 16.49
CA PHE A 528 -22.10 -35.68 15.38
C PHE A 528 -22.80 -35.57 14.01
N GLN A 529 -23.19 -34.36 13.61
CA GLN A 529 -23.53 -34.05 12.23
C GLN A 529 -22.31 -33.44 11.52
N PRO A 530 -22.01 -33.83 10.27
CA PRO A 530 -20.90 -33.26 9.52
C PRO A 530 -21.16 -31.78 9.20
N GLU A 531 -20.11 -30.96 9.24
CA GLU A 531 -20.19 -29.49 9.08
C GLU A 531 -20.91 -29.09 7.78
N ILE A 532 -20.71 -29.86 6.71
CA ILE A 532 -21.29 -29.71 5.36
C ILE A 532 -22.84 -29.75 5.36
N SER A 533 -23.46 -30.38 6.37
CA SER A 533 -24.92 -30.49 6.52
C SER A 533 -25.50 -29.53 7.56
N SER A 534 -24.73 -28.53 8.02
CA SER A 534 -25.14 -27.59 9.07
C SER A 534 -24.86 -26.14 8.68
N LEU A 535 -25.66 -25.20 9.21
CA LEU A 535 -25.39 -23.78 9.06
C LEU A 535 -24.21 -23.35 9.95
N GLY A 536 -23.37 -22.47 9.42
CA GLY A 536 -22.32 -21.77 10.18
C GLY A 536 -22.88 -20.67 11.10
N PRO A 537 -22.01 -19.95 11.82
CA PRO A 537 -22.42 -18.85 12.70
C PRO A 537 -23.11 -17.72 11.90
N PRO A 538 -24.08 -17.02 12.50
CA PRO A 538 -24.70 -15.86 11.87
C PRO A 538 -23.67 -14.72 11.72
N GLY A 539 -23.60 -14.16 10.52
CA GLY A 539 -22.82 -12.95 10.27
C GLY A 539 -23.56 -11.68 10.67
N VAL A 540 -22.84 -10.56 10.59
CA VAL A 540 -23.35 -9.21 10.88
C VAL A 540 -24.10 -8.63 9.68
N SER A 541 -25.09 -7.76 9.92
CA SER A 541 -25.89 -7.17 8.84
C SER A 541 -25.05 -6.25 7.93
N PRO A 542 -25.38 -6.16 6.61
CA PRO A 542 -24.73 -5.23 5.69
C PRO A 542 -24.78 -3.76 6.18
N SER A 543 -25.88 -3.39 6.84
CA SER A 543 -26.13 -2.07 7.42
C SER A 543 -25.12 -1.71 8.52
N VAL A 544 -24.76 -2.66 9.38
CA VAL A 544 -23.73 -2.47 10.43
C VAL A 544 -22.33 -2.50 9.81
N PHE A 545 -22.05 -3.42 8.88
CA PHE A 545 -20.76 -3.47 8.17
C PHE A 545 -20.45 -2.17 7.43
N HIS A 546 -21.44 -1.60 6.73
CA HIS A 546 -21.34 -0.28 6.11
C HIS A 546 -20.89 0.81 7.10
N ARG A 547 -21.51 0.88 8.30
CA ARG A 547 -21.16 1.87 9.34
C ARG A 547 -19.70 1.71 9.78
N VAL A 548 -19.23 0.47 9.95
CA VAL A 548 -17.83 0.17 10.30
C VAL A 548 -16.86 0.57 9.18
N ARG A 549 -17.19 0.31 7.91
CA ARG A 549 -16.39 0.72 6.75
C ARG A 549 -16.31 2.24 6.59
N VAL A 550 -17.41 2.96 6.84
CA VAL A 550 -17.42 4.43 6.91
C VAL A 550 -16.54 4.94 8.06
N ARG A 551 -16.68 4.38 9.27
CA ARG A 551 -15.86 4.71 10.45
C ARG A 551 -14.36 4.56 10.14
N GLU A 552 -13.97 3.41 9.59
CA GLU A 552 -12.62 3.08 9.13
C GLU A 552 -12.06 4.14 8.16
N GLY A 553 -12.78 4.45 7.09
CA GLY A 553 -12.36 5.43 6.09
C GLY A 553 -12.23 6.85 6.67
N VAL A 554 -13.20 7.26 7.50
CA VAL A 554 -13.25 8.59 8.12
C VAL A 554 -12.09 8.80 9.10
N LEU A 555 -11.75 7.80 9.92
CA LEU A 555 -10.61 7.86 10.83
C LEU A 555 -9.28 8.04 10.07
N ARG A 556 -9.09 7.32 8.95
CA ARG A 556 -7.92 7.54 8.07
C ARG A 556 -7.87 8.95 7.50
N ALA A 557 -9.00 9.50 7.07
CA ALA A 557 -9.09 10.86 6.53
C ALA A 557 -8.73 11.92 7.58
N LEU A 558 -9.29 11.81 8.79
CA LEU A 558 -8.98 12.71 9.91
C LEU A 558 -7.50 12.63 10.33
N SER A 559 -6.92 11.43 10.33
CA SER A 559 -5.48 11.23 10.55
C SER A 559 -4.64 11.93 9.47
N ALA A 560 -4.93 11.68 8.19
CA ALA A 560 -4.17 12.22 7.06
C ALA A 560 -4.24 13.76 6.97
N LEU A 561 -5.38 14.36 7.34
CA LEU A 561 -5.55 15.82 7.37
C LEU A 561 -4.72 16.49 8.47
N SER A 562 -4.59 15.87 9.65
CA SER A 562 -4.07 16.52 10.86
C SER A 562 -2.57 16.32 11.12
N LEU A 563 -1.85 15.73 10.15
CA LEU A 563 -0.46 15.32 10.28
C LEU A 563 0.50 16.48 10.62
N PHE A 564 0.38 17.62 9.93
CA PHE A 564 1.33 18.73 10.06
C PHE A 564 0.83 19.98 10.80
N ARG A 565 -0.49 20.24 10.85
CA ARG A 565 -1.02 21.50 11.40
C ARG A 565 -1.74 21.29 12.74
N GLU A 566 -1.33 22.09 13.72
CA GLU A 566 -1.94 22.14 15.05
C GLU A 566 -3.39 22.63 14.99
N GLU A 567 -3.67 23.62 14.13
CA GLU A 567 -5.02 24.14 13.83
C GLU A 567 -6.01 23.02 13.49
N TYR A 568 -5.58 22.04 12.68
CA TYR A 568 -6.44 20.94 12.24
C TYR A 568 -6.62 19.88 13.32
N ARG A 569 -5.60 19.60 14.15
CA ARG A 569 -5.75 18.75 15.35
C ARG A 569 -6.75 19.34 16.31
N LYS A 570 -6.61 20.65 16.62
CA LYS A 570 -7.56 21.37 17.46
C LYS A 570 -8.97 21.35 16.88
N ALA A 571 -9.14 21.64 15.58
CA ALA A 571 -10.45 21.60 14.93
C ALA A 571 -11.14 20.22 15.01
N ILE A 572 -10.38 19.12 14.98
CA ILE A 572 -10.93 17.76 15.20
C ILE A 572 -11.43 17.61 16.64
N CYS A 573 -10.64 18.05 17.63
CA CYS A 573 -11.03 18.04 19.04
C CYS A 573 -12.27 18.91 19.32
N ASP A 574 -12.30 20.13 18.80
CA ASP A 574 -13.41 21.08 18.92
C ASP A 574 -14.71 20.55 18.28
N ASN A 575 -14.63 19.63 17.31
CA ASN A 575 -15.78 18.92 16.76
C ASN A 575 -16.30 17.78 17.67
N GLY A 576 -15.67 17.51 18.81
CA GLY A 576 -16.16 16.57 19.84
C GLY A 576 -16.11 15.10 19.43
N VAL A 577 -15.14 14.69 18.60
CA VAL A 577 -15.02 13.29 18.14
C VAL A 577 -13.96 12.46 18.86
N VAL A 578 -13.21 13.03 19.81
CA VAL A 578 -12.16 12.30 20.55
C VAL A 578 -12.69 11.04 21.26
N PRO A 579 -13.84 11.04 21.95
CA PRO A 579 -14.40 9.81 22.52
C PRO A 579 -14.67 8.73 21.47
N LEU A 580 -15.18 9.11 20.29
CA LEU A 580 -15.47 8.18 19.20
C LEU A 580 -14.20 7.57 18.58
N VAL A 581 -13.09 8.32 18.54
CA VAL A 581 -11.77 7.77 18.17
C VAL A 581 -11.35 6.70 19.17
N ILE A 582 -11.60 6.91 20.46
CA ILE A 582 -11.22 5.99 21.54
C ILE A 582 -12.14 4.77 21.60
N ASP A 583 -13.45 4.92 21.39
CA ASP A 583 -14.37 3.80 21.20
C ASP A 583 -14.03 2.97 19.96
N SER A 584 -13.41 3.57 18.94
CA SER A 584 -12.89 2.87 17.76
C SER A 584 -11.60 2.09 18.04
N LEU A 585 -10.95 2.26 19.19
CA LEU A 585 -9.77 1.48 19.64
C LEU A 585 -10.15 0.19 20.37
N LYS A 586 -11.43 -0.05 20.67
CA LYS A 586 -11.88 -1.27 21.36
C LYS A 586 -11.84 -2.46 20.38
N PRO A 587 -10.96 -3.46 20.56
CA PRO A 587 -10.98 -4.66 19.74
C PRO A 587 -12.19 -5.52 20.11
N TYR A 588 -12.55 -6.47 19.24
CA TYR A 588 -13.50 -7.52 19.62
C TYR A 588 -12.99 -8.32 20.82
N GLU A 589 -13.87 -8.52 21.80
CA GLU A 589 -13.68 -9.53 22.84
C GLU A 589 -14.54 -10.75 22.47
N PRO A 590 -13.95 -11.95 22.30
CA PRO A 590 -14.75 -13.17 22.30
C PRO A 590 -15.35 -13.32 23.70
N GLU A 591 -16.66 -13.58 23.77
CA GLU A 591 -17.43 -13.58 25.03
C GLU A 591 -16.71 -14.37 26.13
N SER A 592 -16.27 -13.68 27.19
CA SER A 592 -15.99 -14.34 28.46
C SER A 592 -17.35 -14.75 29.05
N THR A 593 -17.72 -16.00 28.83
CA THR A 593 -18.96 -16.59 29.32
C THR A 593 -18.96 -16.66 30.85
N GLU A 594 -19.38 -15.58 31.51
CA GLU A 594 -20.01 -15.61 32.84
C GLU A 594 -20.69 -14.27 33.17
N SER A 595 -21.98 -14.33 33.54
CA SER A 595 -22.79 -13.24 34.12
C SER A 595 -23.23 -12.04 33.24
N SER A 596 -24.25 -12.24 32.40
CA SER A 596 -25.53 -11.50 32.58
C SER A 596 -26.67 -12.11 31.75
N SER A 597 -27.84 -12.25 32.37
CA SER A 597 -28.98 -13.01 31.82
C SER A 597 -30.04 -12.10 31.19
N ASP A 598 -29.67 -11.23 30.26
CA ASP A 598 -30.60 -10.37 29.53
C ASP A 598 -30.41 -10.52 28.01
N ALA A 599 -31.17 -11.44 27.42
CA ALA A 599 -31.12 -11.74 25.99
C ALA A 599 -31.77 -10.62 25.15
N LYS A 600 -31.03 -9.53 24.91
CA LYS A 600 -31.39 -8.48 23.96
C LYS A 600 -30.25 -8.23 22.97
N SER A 601 -30.31 -8.94 21.84
CA SER A 601 -29.44 -8.78 20.67
C SER A 601 -27.94 -8.91 20.97
N ALA A 602 -27.34 -10.07 20.66
CA ALA A 602 -25.89 -10.25 20.62
C ALA A 602 -25.27 -9.37 19.52
N ALA A 603 -25.07 -8.09 19.84
CA ALA A 603 -24.30 -7.16 19.05
C ALA A 603 -22.83 -7.40 19.37
N VAL A 604 -22.07 -7.90 18.39
CA VAL A 604 -20.64 -8.18 18.54
C VAL A 604 -19.92 -6.89 18.99
N GLU A 605 -19.47 -6.83 20.24
CA GLU A 605 -18.91 -5.61 20.83
C GLU A 605 -17.42 -5.46 20.49
N GLY A 606 -17.09 -4.39 19.75
CA GLY A 606 -15.72 -4.08 19.34
C GLY A 606 -15.61 -3.58 17.90
N ASN A 607 -14.37 -3.53 17.40
CA ASN A 607 -14.03 -3.06 16.06
C ASN A 607 -13.02 -4.02 15.38
N PRO A 608 -13.10 -4.20 14.05
CA PRO A 608 -12.18 -5.08 13.32
C PRO A 608 -10.81 -4.43 13.10
N ILE A 609 -9.80 -5.26 12.81
CA ILE A 609 -8.39 -4.86 12.61
C ILE A 609 -8.24 -3.58 11.76
N PRO A 610 -8.87 -3.44 10.56
CA PRO A 610 -8.69 -2.24 9.74
C PRO A 610 -9.18 -0.95 10.41
N THR A 611 -10.22 -1.04 11.26
CA THR A 611 -10.76 0.09 12.04
C THR A 611 -9.85 0.41 13.21
N LEU A 612 -9.30 -0.59 13.90
CA LEU A 612 -8.32 -0.40 14.98
C LEU A 612 -7.06 0.31 14.46
N LEU A 613 -6.54 -0.10 13.30
CA LEU A 613 -5.39 0.56 12.65
C LEU A 613 -5.71 2.02 12.28
N ALA A 614 -6.92 2.29 11.76
CA ALA A 614 -7.35 3.64 11.44
C ALA A 614 -7.54 4.52 12.70
N ALA A 615 -8.05 3.94 13.78
CA ALA A 615 -8.20 4.60 15.08
C ALA A 615 -6.83 4.90 15.72
N CYS A 616 -5.88 3.96 15.70
CA CYS A 616 -4.50 4.20 16.13
C CYS A 616 -3.81 5.29 15.29
N ALA A 617 -4.03 5.33 13.98
CA ALA A 617 -3.50 6.40 13.13
C ALA A 617 -4.08 7.78 13.52
N ALA A 618 -5.41 7.87 13.74
CA ALA A 618 -6.06 9.08 14.21
C ALA A 618 -5.53 9.51 15.59
N ALA A 619 -5.39 8.57 16.53
CA ALA A 619 -4.81 8.80 17.86
C ALA A 619 -3.35 9.29 17.75
N ARG A 620 -2.49 8.64 16.96
CA ARG A 620 -1.09 9.08 16.70
C ARG A 620 -1.02 10.46 16.08
N SER A 621 -2.00 10.86 15.28
CA SER A 621 -2.07 12.23 14.77
C SER A 621 -2.39 13.22 15.88
N LEU A 622 -3.44 12.97 16.68
CA LEU A 622 -3.85 13.86 17.77
C LEU A 622 -2.78 13.97 18.88
N THR A 623 -2.08 12.87 19.21
CA THR A 623 -1.01 12.87 20.23
C THR A 623 0.23 13.67 19.84
N ARG A 624 0.35 14.19 18.61
CA ARG A 624 1.40 15.16 18.26
C ARG A 624 1.14 16.58 18.79
N SER A 625 -0.04 16.83 19.35
CA SER A 625 -0.41 18.12 19.96
C SER A 625 -0.21 18.08 21.47
N VAL A 626 0.66 18.96 21.99
CA VAL A 626 0.88 19.12 23.44
C VAL A 626 -0.40 19.59 24.15
N SER A 627 -1.18 20.46 23.51
CA SER A 627 -2.42 20.99 24.09
C SER A 627 -3.50 19.90 24.23
N VAL A 628 -3.68 19.09 23.19
CA VAL A 628 -4.65 17.99 23.15
C VAL A 628 -4.23 16.82 24.04
N LEU A 629 -2.92 16.50 24.11
CA LEU A 629 -2.36 15.51 25.06
C LEU A 629 -2.69 15.83 26.52
N ARG A 630 -2.63 17.12 26.89
CA ARG A 630 -2.81 17.62 28.27
C ARG A 630 -4.25 17.95 28.64
N THR A 631 -5.19 17.75 27.73
CA THR A 631 -6.63 18.00 27.92
C THR A 631 -7.44 16.85 27.32
N SER A 632 -7.98 17.01 26.11
CA SER A 632 -9.00 16.12 25.53
C SER A 632 -8.62 14.64 25.46
N LEU A 633 -7.33 14.29 25.29
CA LEU A 633 -6.90 12.88 25.23
C LEU A 633 -6.72 12.22 26.59
N ILE A 634 -6.25 12.95 27.60
CA ILE A 634 -6.16 12.43 28.97
C ILE A 634 -7.55 12.35 29.59
N ASP A 635 -8.38 13.39 29.41
CA ASP A 635 -9.77 13.42 29.90
C ASP A 635 -10.62 12.28 29.33
N ALA A 636 -10.39 11.92 28.06
CA ALA A 636 -11.09 10.82 27.39
C ALA A 636 -10.42 9.44 27.56
N GLY A 637 -9.31 9.34 28.31
CA GLY A 637 -8.73 8.05 28.74
C GLY A 637 -8.00 7.25 27.66
N VAL A 638 -7.34 7.90 26.68
CA VAL A 638 -6.74 7.21 25.52
C VAL A 638 -5.70 6.13 25.86
N ALA A 639 -5.04 6.22 27.02
CA ALA A 639 -3.95 5.32 27.40
C ALA A 639 -4.40 3.84 27.53
N ASN A 640 -5.53 3.57 28.20
CA ASN A 640 -5.94 2.20 28.54
C ASN A 640 -6.24 1.33 27.29
N PRO A 641 -7.00 1.79 26.27
CA PRO A 641 -7.16 1.03 25.03
C PRO A 641 -5.84 0.80 24.29
N ILE A 642 -4.93 1.78 24.27
CA ILE A 642 -3.62 1.63 23.63
C ILE A 642 -2.78 0.55 24.34
N PHE A 643 -2.75 0.53 25.68
CA PHE A 643 -2.05 -0.51 26.45
C PHE A 643 -2.59 -1.93 26.18
N LYS A 644 -3.91 -2.05 25.95
CA LYS A 644 -4.54 -3.32 25.54
C LYS A 644 -4.13 -3.72 24.12
N LEU A 645 -4.13 -2.77 23.17
CA LEU A 645 -3.78 -3.04 21.77
C LEU A 645 -2.29 -3.37 21.56
N VAL A 646 -1.39 -2.80 22.36
CA VAL A 646 0.03 -3.20 22.38
C VAL A 646 0.19 -4.67 22.77
N LYS A 647 -0.67 -5.23 23.61
CA LYS A 647 -0.66 -6.66 23.99
C LYS A 647 -1.48 -7.56 23.05
N SER A 648 -1.81 -7.09 21.84
CA SER A 648 -2.60 -7.87 20.87
C SER A 648 -1.74 -8.90 20.13
N ARG A 649 -2.37 -9.98 19.63
CA ARG A 649 -1.71 -11.03 18.84
C ARG A 649 -1.37 -10.61 17.39
N ASN A 650 -1.75 -9.41 16.96
CA ASN A 650 -1.57 -8.96 15.59
C ASN A 650 -0.48 -7.90 15.52
N VAL A 651 0.61 -8.21 14.81
CA VAL A 651 1.81 -7.36 14.72
C VAL A 651 1.52 -5.97 14.14
N GLU A 652 0.58 -5.83 13.21
CA GLU A 652 0.20 -4.51 12.68
C GLU A 652 -0.48 -3.64 13.74
N ILE A 653 -1.33 -4.22 14.59
CA ILE A 653 -1.94 -3.53 15.72
C ILE A 653 -0.87 -3.18 16.76
N GLN A 654 0.05 -4.10 17.07
CA GLN A 654 1.17 -3.82 17.98
C GLN A 654 2.02 -2.63 17.49
N ILE A 655 2.38 -2.61 16.20
CA ILE A 655 3.08 -1.48 15.57
C ILE A 655 2.25 -0.21 15.75
N ALA A 656 1.00 -0.20 15.27
CA ALA A 656 0.17 1.00 15.28
C ALA A 656 -0.09 1.56 16.68
N ALA A 657 -0.25 0.70 17.69
CA ALA A 657 -0.46 1.10 19.08
C ALA A 657 0.84 1.57 19.75
N THR A 658 1.97 0.90 19.50
CA THR A 658 3.31 1.33 19.96
C THR A 658 3.67 2.68 19.36
N SER A 659 3.33 2.90 18.08
CA SER A 659 3.44 4.20 17.42
C SER A 659 2.61 5.30 18.12
N VAL A 660 1.52 4.99 18.83
CA VAL A 660 0.84 5.97 19.70
C VAL A 660 1.64 6.18 20.99
N ILE A 661 2.15 5.11 21.62
CA ILE A 661 2.99 5.19 22.83
C ILE A 661 4.21 6.09 22.62
N CYS A 662 4.86 6.06 21.44
CA CYS A 662 5.98 6.96 21.12
C CYS A 662 5.67 8.44 21.42
N ASN A 663 4.45 8.90 21.15
CA ASN A 663 4.04 10.27 21.48
C ASN A 663 3.58 10.41 22.95
N LEU A 664 2.94 9.38 23.51
CA LEU A 664 2.48 9.40 24.91
C LEU A 664 3.63 9.37 25.94
N ALA A 665 4.78 8.83 25.56
CA ALA A 665 5.99 8.70 26.38
C ALA A 665 6.87 9.96 26.42
N LEU A 666 6.54 11.01 25.66
CA LEU A 666 7.30 12.27 25.64
C LEU A 666 7.26 12.95 27.02
N ASP A 667 8.36 13.61 27.41
CA ASP A 667 8.55 14.07 28.80
C ASP A 667 7.50 15.09 29.31
N PHE A 668 6.94 15.90 28.41
CA PHE A 668 5.86 16.85 28.73
C PHE A 668 4.45 16.21 28.77
N SER A 669 4.33 14.92 28.41
CA SER A 669 3.08 14.18 28.36
C SER A 669 2.70 13.69 29.78
N PRO A 670 1.47 13.96 30.25
CA PRO A 670 1.01 13.45 31.54
C PRO A 670 0.84 11.92 31.56
N MET A 671 0.92 11.26 30.40
CA MET A 671 0.76 9.81 30.26
C MET A 671 2.07 9.02 30.36
N LYS A 672 3.24 9.68 30.45
CA LYS A 672 4.54 9.01 30.67
C LYS A 672 4.51 8.18 31.96
N GLU A 673 4.05 8.77 33.07
CA GLU A 673 3.87 8.07 34.35
C GLU A 673 2.84 6.94 34.29
N ALA A 674 1.79 7.09 33.46
CA ALA A 674 0.79 6.04 33.26
C ALA A 674 1.38 4.81 32.53
N ILE A 675 2.29 5.02 31.57
CA ILE A 675 3.01 3.93 30.86
C ILE A 675 3.91 3.17 31.84
N ILE A 676 4.64 3.89 32.69
CA ILE A 676 5.52 3.30 33.71
C ILE A 676 4.70 2.53 34.76
N SER A 677 3.62 3.14 35.28
CA SER A 677 2.72 2.56 36.28
C SER A 677 1.96 1.33 35.76
N ALA A 678 1.61 1.29 34.47
CA ALA A 678 1.00 0.13 33.82
C ALA A 678 2.00 -1.01 33.52
N ASN A 679 3.26 -0.88 33.98
CA ASN A 679 4.38 -1.80 33.75
C ASN A 679 4.53 -2.17 32.27
N MET A 680 4.55 -1.17 31.39
CA MET A 680 4.63 -1.41 29.93
C MET A 680 6.06 -1.58 29.39
N ILE A 681 7.09 -1.25 30.19
CA ILE A 681 8.50 -1.39 29.80
C ILE A 681 8.83 -2.83 29.35
N PRO A 682 8.49 -3.92 30.08
CA PRO A 682 8.85 -5.27 29.64
C PRO A 682 8.24 -5.67 28.29
N THR A 683 6.99 -5.29 28.02
CA THR A 683 6.35 -5.55 26.72
C THR A 683 7.02 -4.77 25.58
N LEU A 684 7.46 -3.54 25.83
CA LEU A 684 8.22 -2.76 24.85
C LEU A 684 9.63 -3.33 24.61
N CYS A 685 10.26 -3.91 25.64
CA CYS A 685 11.51 -4.65 25.48
C CYS A 685 11.28 -5.92 24.63
N GLU A 686 10.30 -6.76 24.97
CA GLU A 686 9.90 -7.95 24.20
C GLU A 686 9.62 -7.61 22.72
N HIS A 687 8.90 -6.53 22.45
CA HIS A 687 8.66 -6.05 21.08
C HIS A 687 9.94 -5.54 20.38
N SER A 688 10.93 -5.04 21.13
CA SER A 688 12.23 -4.64 20.60
C SER A 688 13.04 -5.85 20.11
N HIS A 689 12.82 -7.04 20.68
CA HIS A 689 13.39 -8.31 20.19
C HIS A 689 12.64 -8.90 18.98
N SER A 690 11.57 -8.26 18.48
CA SER A 690 10.78 -8.79 17.35
C SER A 690 11.57 -8.85 16.04
N GLU A 691 11.40 -9.95 15.31
CA GLU A 691 11.86 -10.12 13.92
C GLU A 691 11.35 -8.97 13.02
N ASN A 692 10.13 -8.49 13.26
CA ASN A 692 9.55 -7.38 12.50
C ASN A 692 10.28 -6.05 12.81
N THR A 693 11.12 -5.60 11.86
CA THR A 693 11.93 -4.38 11.98
C THR A 693 11.11 -3.13 12.35
N LYS A 694 9.86 -3.00 11.89
CA LYS A 694 9.00 -1.84 12.21
C LYS A 694 8.48 -1.86 13.64
N LEU A 695 8.12 -3.04 14.16
CA LEU A 695 7.72 -3.19 15.57
C LEU A 695 8.92 -2.93 16.49
N ARG A 696 10.07 -3.51 16.14
CA ARG A 696 11.35 -3.29 16.83
C ARG A 696 11.71 -1.80 16.86
N LEU A 697 11.67 -1.11 15.71
CA LEU A 697 11.96 0.33 15.58
C LEU A 697 11.07 1.22 16.47
N GLU A 698 9.74 1.10 16.38
CA GLU A 698 8.84 1.95 17.18
C GLU A 698 8.93 1.60 18.68
N SER A 699 9.24 0.35 19.04
CA SER A 699 9.40 -0.05 20.45
C SER A 699 10.66 0.53 21.09
N ILE A 700 11.78 0.50 20.37
CA ILE A 700 13.03 1.18 20.78
C ILE A 700 12.79 2.69 20.88
N TRP A 701 12.04 3.29 19.95
CA TRP A 701 11.71 4.72 20.00
C TRP A 701 10.84 5.06 21.22
N ALA A 702 9.85 4.23 21.56
CA ALA A 702 9.09 4.37 22.80
C ALA A 702 9.99 4.29 24.04
N LEU A 703 10.88 3.30 24.12
CA LEU A 703 11.85 3.15 25.22
C LEU A 703 12.81 4.35 25.31
N LYS A 704 13.27 4.90 24.18
CA LYS A 704 14.10 6.12 24.12
C LYS A 704 13.42 7.32 24.79
N HIS A 705 12.12 7.49 24.56
CA HIS A 705 11.35 8.58 25.17
C HIS A 705 11.09 8.32 26.66
N ILE A 706 10.82 7.06 27.06
CA ILE A 706 10.68 6.68 28.47
C ILE A 706 12.00 6.91 29.24
N ALA A 707 13.16 6.58 28.65
CA ALA A 707 14.47 6.73 29.30
C ALA A 707 14.89 8.20 29.53
N TYR A 708 14.43 9.13 28.67
CA TYR A 708 14.75 10.55 28.77
C TYR A 708 14.13 11.15 30.04
N ASN A 709 14.96 11.79 30.87
CA ASN A 709 14.54 12.45 32.11
C ASN A 709 13.70 11.54 33.05
N SER A 710 14.12 10.28 33.20
CA SER A 710 13.57 9.31 34.16
C SER A 710 14.61 8.91 35.20
N THR A 711 14.18 8.29 36.31
CA THR A 711 15.08 7.86 37.38
C THR A 711 16.05 6.76 36.92
N ASN A 712 17.18 6.63 37.61
CA ASN A 712 18.17 5.60 37.30
C ASN A 712 17.59 4.18 37.45
N ASP A 713 16.64 3.93 38.38
CA ASP A 713 15.96 2.63 38.50
C ASP A 713 15.19 2.24 37.22
N ILE A 714 14.50 3.21 36.60
CA ILE A 714 13.77 3.00 35.34
C ILE A 714 14.75 2.73 34.20
N LYS A 715 15.86 3.47 34.16
CA LYS A 715 16.91 3.31 33.14
C LYS A 715 17.63 1.96 33.24
N MET A 716 18.00 1.54 34.46
CA MET A 716 18.57 0.22 34.74
C MET A 716 17.59 -0.87 34.32
N LYS A 717 16.31 -0.80 34.75
CA LYS A 717 15.27 -1.76 34.35
C LYS A 717 15.12 -1.88 32.82
N ILE A 718 15.25 -0.80 32.06
CA ILE A 718 15.25 -0.85 30.58
C ILE A 718 16.44 -1.66 30.05
N VAL A 719 17.66 -1.41 30.56
CA VAL A 719 18.88 -2.12 30.14
C VAL A 719 18.83 -3.60 30.52
N GLU A 720 18.44 -3.91 31.76
CA GLU A 720 18.26 -5.27 32.28
C GLU A 720 17.26 -6.06 31.43
N THR A 721 16.10 -5.46 31.10
CA THR A 721 15.03 -6.15 30.36
C THR A 721 15.28 -6.22 28.85
N LEU A 722 16.11 -5.33 28.28
CA LEU A 722 16.58 -5.45 26.89
C LEU A 722 17.70 -6.48 26.72
N GLU A 723 18.36 -6.87 27.81
CA GLU A 723 19.61 -7.63 27.87
C GLU A 723 20.83 -6.84 27.31
N PRO A 724 21.86 -6.55 28.13
CA PRO A 724 23.07 -5.87 27.66
C PRO A 724 23.76 -6.55 26.47
N ALA A 725 23.72 -7.88 26.43
CA ALA A 725 24.29 -8.67 25.33
C ALA A 725 23.53 -8.48 24.01
N TRP A 726 22.21 -8.26 24.05
CA TRP A 726 21.42 -7.92 22.86
C TRP A 726 21.62 -6.46 22.45
N LEU A 727 21.61 -5.53 23.42
CA LEU A 727 21.89 -4.11 23.18
C LEU A 727 23.23 -3.93 22.45
N LYS A 728 24.28 -4.60 22.95
CA LYS A 728 25.60 -4.68 22.30
C LYS A 728 25.50 -5.22 20.88
N ARG A 729 24.82 -6.37 20.68
CA ARG A 729 24.71 -7.03 19.37
C ARG A 729 24.12 -6.11 18.30
N VAL A 730 22.97 -5.48 18.55
CA VAL A 730 22.31 -4.65 17.54
C VAL A 730 23.06 -3.34 17.28
N ILE A 731 23.79 -2.81 18.27
CA ILE A 731 24.75 -1.74 17.99
C ILE A 731 25.88 -2.28 17.10
N CYS A 732 26.51 -3.41 17.41
CA CYS A 732 27.64 -3.95 16.65
C CYS A 732 27.31 -4.38 15.21
N GLU A 733 26.10 -4.88 14.95
CA GLU A 733 25.67 -5.34 13.62
C GLU A 733 25.97 -4.31 12.52
N ASP A 734 26.29 -4.76 11.30
CA ASP A 734 26.46 -3.86 10.16
C ASP A 734 25.30 -4.08 9.17
N PRO A 735 24.38 -3.10 8.99
CA PRO A 735 23.24 -3.24 8.08
C PRO A 735 23.64 -3.22 6.60
N THR A 736 24.93 -3.16 6.30
CA THR A 736 25.50 -3.30 4.95
C THR A 736 26.28 -4.60 4.75
N ASP A 737 26.31 -5.51 5.73
CA ASP A 737 26.99 -6.79 5.62
C ASP A 737 26.23 -7.77 4.69
N PRO A 738 26.87 -8.29 3.61
CA PRO A 738 26.23 -9.21 2.67
C PRO A 738 25.95 -10.62 3.25
N SER A 739 26.32 -10.92 4.49
CA SER A 739 25.91 -12.15 5.17
C SER A 739 24.47 -12.07 5.70
N ILE A 740 24.01 -10.88 6.11
CA ILE A 740 22.62 -10.64 6.51
C ILE A 740 21.69 -10.75 5.29
N GLN A 741 22.17 -10.31 4.12
CA GLN A 741 21.47 -10.42 2.84
C GLN A 741 21.03 -11.87 2.53
N ARG A 742 21.90 -12.87 2.74
CA ARG A 742 21.57 -14.27 2.43
C ARG A 742 20.47 -14.84 3.33
N LYS A 743 20.45 -14.47 4.62
CA LYS A 743 19.36 -14.87 5.53
C LYS A 743 18.02 -14.29 5.10
N ALA A 744 17.98 -13.01 4.73
CA ALA A 744 16.75 -12.38 4.25
C ALA A 744 16.25 -12.97 2.92
N GLU A 745 17.17 -13.40 2.05
CA GLU A 745 16.84 -14.11 0.80
C GLU A 745 16.34 -15.57 1.06
N GLU A 746 16.96 -16.28 2.01
CA GLU A 746 16.54 -17.63 2.45
C GLU A 746 15.18 -17.63 3.16
N GLU A 747 14.93 -16.67 4.06
CA GLU A 747 13.66 -16.55 4.81
C GLU A 747 12.47 -16.17 3.90
N MET A 748 12.71 -15.42 2.82
CA MET A 748 11.66 -15.08 1.83
C MET A 748 11.27 -16.29 0.94
N THR A 749 12.17 -17.26 0.75
CA THR A 749 11.96 -18.44 -0.12
C THR A 749 11.51 -19.69 0.63
N GLY A 750 11.42 -19.64 1.97
CA GLY A 750 11.24 -20.80 2.86
C GLY A 750 9.94 -21.61 2.78
N ASN A 751 9.12 -21.46 1.74
CA ASN A 751 7.87 -22.22 1.53
C ASN A 751 7.78 -22.93 0.15
N GLU A 752 8.81 -22.89 -0.69
CA GLU A 752 8.82 -23.69 -1.92
C GLU A 752 9.21 -25.15 -1.62
N MET A 753 8.27 -26.06 -1.84
CA MET A 753 8.48 -27.49 -1.67
C MET A 753 9.48 -28.00 -2.72
N GLU A 754 10.52 -28.71 -2.26
CA GLU A 754 11.69 -29.13 -3.03
C GLU A 754 11.33 -30.06 -4.21
N ILE A 755 11.07 -29.48 -5.39
CA ILE A 755 10.96 -30.25 -6.65
C ILE A 755 12.37 -30.38 -7.25
N THR A 756 13.03 -31.49 -6.93
CA THR A 756 14.26 -31.91 -7.63
C THR A 756 13.90 -32.31 -9.07
N PRO A 757 14.42 -31.62 -10.12
CA PRO A 757 14.21 -32.06 -11.49
C PRO A 757 15.08 -33.29 -11.80
N PRO A 758 14.64 -34.23 -12.67
CA PRO A 758 15.44 -35.40 -13.02
C PRO A 758 16.73 -35.02 -13.77
N LEU A 759 17.81 -35.73 -13.44
CA LEU A 759 19.15 -35.56 -13.99
C LEU A 759 19.19 -35.75 -15.52
N GLY A 760 19.68 -34.77 -16.27
CA GLY A 760 19.74 -34.83 -17.75
C GLY A 760 20.67 -33.80 -18.41
N GLU A 761 21.95 -34.16 -18.52
CA GLU A 761 23.06 -33.61 -19.34
C GLU A 761 23.40 -32.09 -19.36
N PRO A 762 24.70 -31.72 -19.35
CA PRO A 762 25.14 -30.33 -19.25
C PRO A 762 25.28 -29.65 -20.62
N THR A 763 24.86 -28.38 -20.72
CA THR A 763 25.26 -27.47 -21.80
C THR A 763 25.70 -26.11 -21.26
N ASP A 764 26.74 -25.54 -21.86
CA ASP A 764 27.59 -24.49 -21.27
C ASP A 764 26.89 -23.18 -20.91
N ILE A 765 26.89 -22.84 -19.62
CA ILE A 765 26.64 -21.47 -19.13
C ILE A 765 27.96 -20.68 -19.14
N GLN A 766 28.57 -20.54 -20.32
CA GLN A 766 29.72 -19.67 -20.56
C GLN A 766 29.64 -18.95 -21.92
N ASN A 767 28.60 -18.15 -22.13
CA ASN A 767 28.61 -17.10 -23.16
C ASN A 767 27.51 -16.05 -22.94
N LEU A 768 27.79 -15.00 -22.15
CA LEU A 768 26.99 -13.76 -22.15
C LEU A 768 27.68 -12.53 -21.47
N VAL A 769 29.02 -12.45 -21.47
CA VAL A 769 29.77 -11.26 -20.97
C VAL A 769 31.00 -10.90 -21.82
N HIS A 770 30.87 -10.82 -23.15
CA HIS A 770 31.92 -10.23 -24.00
C HIS A 770 31.31 -9.50 -25.22
N GLY A 771 31.74 -8.25 -25.46
CA GLY A 771 31.51 -7.59 -26.76
C GLY A 771 30.99 -6.14 -26.77
N TYR A 772 31.63 -5.20 -26.07
CA TYR A 772 31.53 -3.77 -26.44
C TYR A 772 32.92 -3.12 -26.44
N ASN A 773 33.49 -2.96 -27.65
CA ASN A 773 34.26 -1.80 -28.11
C ASN A 773 35.02 -2.13 -29.40
N SER A 774 34.56 -1.60 -30.53
CA SER A 774 35.46 -0.90 -31.47
C SER A 774 34.66 0.08 -32.31
N ARG A 775 35.23 1.26 -32.56
CA ARG A 775 34.85 2.11 -33.69
C ARG A 775 35.59 1.60 -34.93
N ASP A 776 34.99 1.73 -36.11
CA ASP A 776 35.49 2.68 -37.13
C ASP A 776 34.68 2.64 -38.45
N SER A 777 34.83 3.74 -39.16
CA SER A 777 34.29 4.28 -40.41
C SER A 777 34.01 3.38 -41.64
N GLU A 778 33.04 3.89 -42.43
CA GLU A 778 33.01 3.98 -43.91
C GLU A 778 32.61 2.80 -44.82
N SER A 779 31.46 3.02 -45.50
CA SER A 779 31.13 2.70 -46.91
C SER A 779 31.44 1.32 -47.52
N GLN A 780 30.38 0.62 -47.94
CA GLN A 780 30.00 0.50 -49.37
C GLN A 780 28.64 -0.21 -49.57
N THR A 781 27.92 0.22 -50.60
CA THR A 781 26.69 -0.37 -51.14
C THR A 781 26.99 -1.04 -52.49
N PRO A 782 26.05 -1.77 -53.11
CA PRO A 782 25.25 -2.89 -52.59
C PRO A 782 25.46 -4.14 -53.48
N ASP A 783 24.78 -5.26 -53.21
CA ASP A 783 24.47 -6.19 -54.32
C ASP A 783 23.09 -6.86 -54.18
N LEU A 784 22.45 -7.08 -55.33
CA LEU A 784 21.01 -7.33 -55.47
C LEU A 784 20.70 -8.82 -55.61
N ARG A 785 19.90 -9.38 -54.69
CA ARG A 785 19.07 -10.58 -54.95
C ARG A 785 17.69 -10.47 -54.32
N MET A 786 16.70 -10.21 -55.16
CA MET A 786 15.29 -10.55 -54.91
C MET A 786 15.05 -12.00 -55.39
N ILE A 787 14.04 -12.75 -54.96
CA ILE A 787 12.92 -12.44 -54.05
C ILE A 787 13.05 -13.38 -52.79
N ASP A 788 12.18 -13.44 -51.78
CA ASP A 788 10.75 -13.83 -51.83
C ASP A 788 9.91 -13.12 -50.76
N THR A 789 8.69 -12.72 -51.13
CA THR A 789 7.87 -11.76 -50.36
C THR A 789 7.05 -12.46 -49.27
N VAL A 790 7.70 -12.89 -48.19
CA VAL A 790 6.97 -13.27 -46.96
C VAL A 790 6.56 -11.98 -46.23
N MET A 791 5.28 -11.63 -46.35
CA MET A 791 4.64 -10.64 -45.48
C MET A 791 4.94 -11.01 -44.01
N PRO A 792 5.50 -10.11 -43.18
CA PRO A 792 5.60 -10.39 -41.75
C PRO A 792 4.16 -10.54 -41.22
N ALA A 793 3.85 -11.73 -40.70
CA ALA A 793 2.57 -11.96 -40.05
C ALA A 793 2.38 -10.89 -38.96
N LYS A 794 1.19 -10.27 -38.90
CA LYS A 794 0.86 -9.28 -37.86
C LYS A 794 1.22 -9.89 -36.50
N ALA A 795 2.21 -9.35 -35.83
CA ALA A 795 2.57 -9.74 -34.48
C ALA A 795 1.29 -9.66 -33.62
N SER A 796 0.90 -10.79 -33.05
CA SER A 796 -0.42 -10.88 -32.43
C SER A 796 -0.43 -10.11 -31.11
N LEU A 797 -1.63 -9.70 -30.68
CA LEU A 797 -1.84 -9.08 -29.37
C LEU A 797 -1.25 -9.94 -28.23
N ASP A 798 -1.24 -11.26 -28.39
CA ASP A 798 -0.62 -12.18 -27.43
C ASP A 798 0.91 -12.11 -27.40
N THR A 799 1.60 -11.83 -28.52
CA THR A 799 3.08 -11.79 -28.54
C THR A 799 3.64 -10.64 -27.69
N PHE A 800 2.95 -9.51 -27.61
CA PHE A 800 3.39 -8.36 -26.80
C PHE A 800 2.90 -8.43 -25.34
N LEU A 801 1.71 -9.01 -25.10
CA LEU A 801 1.22 -9.25 -23.73
C LEU A 801 1.93 -10.42 -23.03
N THR A 802 2.68 -11.24 -23.76
CA THR A 802 3.46 -12.36 -23.19
C THR A 802 4.91 -12.01 -22.83
N ASP A 803 5.37 -10.76 -22.96
CA ASP A 803 6.74 -10.35 -22.58
C ASP A 803 7.00 -10.56 -21.06
N SER A 804 7.52 -11.74 -20.73
CA SER A 804 7.88 -12.17 -19.39
C SER A 804 9.24 -11.63 -18.96
N ALA A 805 10.07 -11.17 -19.90
CA ALA A 805 11.38 -10.59 -19.59
C ALA A 805 11.20 -9.18 -19.03
N ARG A 806 10.33 -8.36 -19.65
CA ARG A 806 9.97 -7.03 -19.13
C ARG A 806 9.30 -7.10 -17.77
N ARG A 807 8.34 -8.02 -17.58
CA ARG A 807 7.65 -8.22 -16.29
C ARG A 807 8.65 -8.59 -15.18
N ARG A 808 9.52 -9.58 -15.41
CA ARG A 808 10.59 -9.97 -14.46
C ARG A 808 11.57 -8.84 -14.17
N LYS A 809 11.93 -8.01 -15.17
CA LYS A 809 12.80 -6.84 -14.95
C LYS A 809 12.16 -5.78 -14.04
N LEU A 810 10.84 -5.57 -14.16
CA LEU A 810 10.11 -4.63 -13.31
C LEU A 810 9.93 -5.18 -11.89
N ALA A 811 9.65 -6.49 -11.74
CA ALA A 811 9.66 -7.17 -10.45
C ALA A 811 11.01 -7.01 -9.73
N LEU A 812 12.12 -7.37 -10.39
CA LEU A 812 13.48 -7.22 -9.87
C LEU A 812 13.82 -5.78 -9.44
N ASN A 813 13.36 -4.77 -10.18
CA ASN A 813 13.53 -3.37 -9.77
C ASN A 813 12.74 -3.04 -8.48
N GLY A 814 11.57 -3.64 -8.29
CA GLY A 814 10.78 -3.55 -7.06
C GLY A 814 11.49 -4.20 -5.87
N ASP A 815 12.07 -5.40 -6.07
CA ASP A 815 12.83 -6.12 -5.05
C ASP A 815 14.07 -5.31 -4.62
N LEU A 816 14.79 -4.73 -5.58
CA LEU A 816 15.92 -3.82 -5.32
C LEU A 816 15.50 -2.58 -4.52
N ASP A 817 14.31 -2.04 -4.73
CA ASP A 817 13.77 -0.93 -3.93
C ASP A 817 13.32 -1.38 -2.53
N HIS A 818 12.77 -2.60 -2.39
CA HIS A 818 12.49 -3.20 -1.08
C HIS A 818 13.77 -3.39 -0.26
N THR A 819 14.82 -3.95 -0.85
CA THR A 819 16.14 -4.14 -0.19
C THR A 819 16.84 -2.82 0.13
N LYS A 820 16.55 -1.72 -0.58
CA LYS A 820 16.96 -0.36 -0.15
C LYS A 820 16.18 0.10 1.08
N GLN A 821 14.88 -0.17 1.14
CA GLN A 821 14.05 0.20 2.28
C GLN A 821 14.40 -0.59 3.54
N MET A 822 14.61 -1.91 3.45
CA MET A 822 15.04 -2.74 4.59
C MET A 822 16.34 -2.20 5.20
N ARG A 823 17.37 -1.95 4.40
CA ARG A 823 18.63 -1.34 4.88
C ARG A 823 18.43 0.03 5.51
N ARG A 824 17.47 0.83 5.03
CA ARG A 824 17.12 2.11 5.66
C ARG A 824 16.46 1.91 7.01
N ASP A 825 15.53 0.97 7.13
CA ASP A 825 14.84 0.63 8.38
C ASP A 825 15.85 0.08 9.42
N ASP A 826 16.82 -0.74 9.01
CA ASP A 826 17.87 -1.26 9.90
C ASP A 826 18.85 -0.15 10.38
N ILE A 827 19.22 0.80 9.50
CA ILE A 827 19.97 2.00 9.91
C ILE A 827 19.18 2.81 10.94
N GLN A 828 17.86 2.95 10.76
CA GLN A 828 17.00 3.63 11.73
C GLN A 828 16.91 2.87 13.07
N VAL A 829 16.87 1.54 13.06
CA VAL A 829 16.94 0.74 14.31
C VAL A 829 18.23 1.04 15.07
N GLN A 830 19.38 1.06 14.38
CA GLN A 830 20.67 1.39 15.02
C GLN A 830 20.75 2.83 15.51
N GLU A 831 20.25 3.78 14.73
CA GLU A 831 20.09 5.17 15.15
C GLU A 831 19.31 5.23 16.46
N GLN A 832 18.09 4.67 16.51
CA GLN A 832 17.24 4.74 17.71
C GLN A 832 17.85 4.05 18.94
N ILE A 833 18.65 2.99 18.77
CA ILE A 833 19.34 2.31 19.88
C ILE A 833 20.49 3.17 20.41
N LEU A 834 21.32 3.76 19.55
CA LEU A 834 22.37 4.68 19.98
C LEU A 834 21.76 5.92 20.67
N ASP A 835 20.63 6.40 20.15
CA ASP A 835 19.86 7.49 20.72
C ASP A 835 19.20 7.13 22.08
N LEU A 836 18.82 5.86 22.29
CA LEU A 836 18.42 5.32 23.61
C LEU A 836 19.61 5.31 24.57
N VAL A 837 20.78 4.81 24.15
CA VAL A 837 22.02 4.85 24.96
C VAL A 837 22.35 6.28 25.38
N ARG A 838 22.32 7.24 24.45
CA ARG A 838 22.48 8.68 24.74
C ARG A 838 21.52 9.14 25.84
N ASN A 839 20.25 8.75 25.77
CA ASN A 839 19.22 9.18 26.73
C ASN A 839 19.38 8.51 28.12
N LEU A 840 19.84 7.26 28.19
CA LEU A 840 20.16 6.58 29.45
C LEU A 840 21.24 7.34 30.24
N ILE A 841 22.30 7.79 29.57
CA ILE A 841 23.40 8.58 30.17
C ILE A 841 23.15 10.09 30.23
N CYS A 842 21.90 10.54 30.14
CA CYS A 842 21.53 11.96 30.17
C CYS A 842 20.74 12.34 31.44
N GLY A 843 20.87 13.58 31.89
CA GLY A 843 20.12 14.15 33.02
C GLY A 843 20.72 13.89 34.40
N THR A 844 19.91 14.08 35.44
CA THR A 844 20.30 13.81 36.83
C THR A 844 20.67 12.35 37.04
N GLY A 845 21.76 12.08 37.75
CA GLY A 845 22.27 10.71 37.96
C GLY A 845 23.03 10.13 36.77
N ALA A 846 23.27 10.89 35.68
CA ALA A 846 24.01 10.42 34.51
C ALA A 846 25.37 9.76 34.81
N PRO A 847 26.22 10.24 35.75
CA PRO A 847 27.49 9.57 36.04
C PRO A 847 27.35 8.11 36.49
N GLU A 848 26.36 7.81 37.32
CA GLU A 848 26.08 6.44 37.79
C GLU A 848 25.67 5.53 36.63
N MET A 849 24.87 6.04 35.70
CA MET A 849 24.47 5.29 34.49
C MET A 849 25.64 5.10 33.50
N ILE A 850 26.60 6.03 33.45
CA ILE A 850 27.84 5.85 32.67
C ILE A 850 28.67 4.71 33.29
N ASP A 851 28.89 4.73 34.61
CA ASP A 851 29.63 3.65 35.30
C ASP A 851 28.92 2.29 35.15
N TYR A 852 27.59 2.25 35.24
CA TYR A 852 26.78 1.05 35.05
C TYR A 852 26.86 0.51 33.61
N LEU A 853 26.70 1.36 32.59
CA LEU A 853 26.85 0.91 31.19
C LEU A 853 28.27 0.44 30.86
N PHE A 854 29.31 0.99 31.49
CA PHE A 854 30.68 0.46 31.33
C PHE A 854 30.90 -0.89 32.05
N GLN A 855 30.06 -1.26 33.03
CA GLN A 855 30.08 -2.59 33.64
C GLN A 855 29.34 -3.62 32.77
N GLU A 856 28.16 -3.26 32.25
CA GLU A 856 27.31 -4.13 31.44
C GLU A 856 27.78 -4.25 29.96
N VAL A 857 28.42 -3.21 29.41
CA VAL A 857 28.94 -3.15 28.04
C VAL A 857 30.40 -2.68 28.09
N THR A 858 31.29 -3.59 28.49
CA THR A 858 32.71 -3.30 28.82
C THR A 858 33.54 -2.76 27.66
N ASP A 859 33.17 -3.05 26.41
CA ASP A 859 33.83 -2.60 25.19
C ASP A 859 33.05 -1.49 24.44
N LEU A 860 32.17 -0.77 25.13
CA LEU A 860 31.34 0.31 24.54
C LEU A 860 32.16 1.32 23.72
N PHE A 861 33.37 1.68 24.14
CA PHE A 861 34.21 2.61 23.38
C PHE A 861 34.77 2.03 22.08
N ASP A 862 35.17 0.75 22.05
CA ASP A 862 35.62 0.09 20.82
C ASP A 862 34.46 0.00 19.82
N ILE A 863 33.26 -0.33 20.31
CA ILE A 863 32.01 -0.37 19.52
C ILE A 863 31.70 1.01 18.90
N LEU A 864 31.81 2.09 19.69
CA LEU A 864 31.61 3.46 19.17
C LEU A 864 32.71 3.85 18.18
N ALA A 865 33.96 3.41 18.39
CA ALA A 865 35.07 3.67 17.48
C ALA A 865 34.86 2.98 16.12
N ASP A 866 34.42 1.72 16.10
CA ASP A 866 34.12 1.01 14.86
C ASP A 866 32.96 1.68 14.09
N LYS A 867 31.97 2.28 14.78
CA LYS A 867 30.91 3.07 14.13
C LYS A 867 31.37 4.42 13.57
N LEU A 868 32.52 4.95 14.00
CA LEU A 868 33.16 6.12 13.40
C LEU A 868 34.17 5.76 12.29
N ARG A 869 34.48 4.47 12.10
CA ARG A 869 35.53 4.02 11.18
C ARG A 869 35.03 3.99 9.73
N PRO A 870 35.66 4.74 8.80
CA PRO A 870 35.26 4.72 7.39
C PRO A 870 35.41 3.32 6.78
N LYS A 871 34.40 2.85 6.05
CA LYS A 871 34.40 1.52 5.44
C LYS A 871 35.32 1.48 4.23
N LEU A 872 36.21 0.49 4.16
CA LEU A 872 37.04 0.27 2.97
C LEU A 872 36.15 -0.18 1.80
N PRO A 873 36.38 0.33 0.56
CA PRO A 873 35.72 -0.22 -0.62
C PRO A 873 36.15 -1.70 -0.82
N PRO A 874 35.24 -2.59 -1.25
CA PRO A 874 35.57 -3.98 -1.51
C PRO A 874 36.66 -4.08 -2.59
N ALA A 875 37.70 -4.88 -2.32
CA ALA A 875 38.93 -4.88 -3.12
C ALA A 875 38.73 -5.31 -4.59
N HIS A 876 37.69 -6.09 -4.89
CA HIS A 876 37.42 -6.66 -6.21
C HIS A 876 35.95 -6.45 -6.63
N GLY A 877 35.68 -5.36 -7.35
CA GLY A 877 34.40 -5.08 -8.00
C GLY A 877 34.58 -4.09 -9.15
N ARG A 878 33.90 -4.30 -10.28
CA ARG A 878 33.92 -3.33 -11.40
C ARG A 878 33.34 -2.01 -10.92
N LYS A 879 34.05 -0.90 -11.20
CA LYS A 879 33.58 0.45 -10.87
C LYS A 879 32.37 0.83 -11.72
N ASP A 880 31.16 0.65 -11.16
CA ASP A 880 30.01 1.43 -11.61
C ASP A 880 30.16 2.87 -11.07
N PRO A 881 30.09 3.92 -11.91
CA PRO A 881 30.33 5.30 -11.48
C PRO A 881 29.20 5.91 -10.63
N THR A 882 28.17 5.12 -10.30
CA THR A 882 26.96 5.53 -9.58
C THR A 882 26.94 5.14 -8.10
N SER A 883 27.76 4.16 -7.66
CA SER A 883 27.85 3.73 -6.25
C SER A 883 28.82 4.58 -5.43
N LYS A 884 28.44 5.83 -5.15
CA LYS A 884 29.26 6.77 -4.33
C LYS A 884 29.11 6.60 -2.82
N ASP A 885 28.19 5.77 -2.33
CA ASP A 885 27.73 5.81 -0.94
C ASP A 885 28.38 4.75 -0.04
N ASN A 886 29.71 4.86 0.12
CA ASN A 886 30.48 4.12 1.14
C ASN A 886 30.65 4.95 2.44
N SER A 887 29.96 6.09 2.54
CA SER A 887 29.90 6.93 3.73
C SER A 887 29.20 6.22 4.89
N ILE A 888 29.63 6.49 6.13
CA ILE A 888 28.85 6.13 7.31
C ILE A 888 27.59 7.00 7.31
N PRO A 889 26.39 6.45 7.60
CA PRO A 889 25.16 7.26 7.68
C PRO A 889 25.30 8.41 8.68
N THR A 890 24.81 9.59 8.31
CA THR A 890 24.96 10.82 9.11
C THR A 890 24.24 10.70 10.46
N GLU A 891 23.12 9.99 10.47
CA GLU A 891 22.30 9.65 11.61
C GLU A 891 23.13 8.92 12.69
N ILE A 892 23.88 7.90 12.29
CA ILE A 892 24.78 7.12 13.18
C ILE A 892 25.91 8.00 13.71
N LEU A 893 26.55 8.80 12.85
CA LEU A 893 27.61 9.74 13.27
C LEU A 893 27.09 10.76 14.30
N SER A 894 25.88 11.29 14.10
CA SER A 894 25.24 12.20 15.04
C SER A 894 24.98 11.53 16.40
N SER A 895 24.35 10.35 16.44
CA SER A 895 24.07 9.66 17.71
C SER A 895 25.35 9.23 18.44
N VAL A 896 26.37 8.70 17.76
CA VAL A 896 27.65 8.33 18.39
C VAL A 896 28.37 9.55 18.97
N THR A 897 28.45 10.66 18.22
CA THR A 897 29.10 11.88 18.73
C THR A 897 28.32 12.50 19.90
N TYR A 898 26.98 12.39 19.95
CA TYR A 898 26.21 12.77 21.13
C TYR A 898 26.47 11.87 22.36
N ILE A 899 26.69 10.56 22.18
CA ILE A 899 27.11 9.68 23.29
C ILE A 899 28.46 10.17 23.84
N MET A 900 29.42 10.52 22.96
CA MET A 900 30.70 11.10 23.37
C MET A 900 30.54 12.43 24.12
N ILE A 901 29.61 13.31 23.71
CA ILE A 901 29.29 14.56 24.43
C ILE A 901 28.84 14.27 25.87
N ASN A 902 27.91 13.33 26.05
CA ASN A 902 27.38 12.99 27.37
C ASN A 902 28.44 12.34 28.28
N ILE A 903 29.30 11.47 27.73
CA ILE A 903 30.42 10.87 28.49
C ILE A 903 31.46 11.94 28.86
N ALA A 904 31.76 12.88 27.96
CA ALA A 904 32.64 14.01 28.25
C ALA A 904 32.04 14.98 29.28
N ALA A 905 30.71 15.13 29.33
CA ALA A 905 30.01 15.88 30.38
C ALA A 905 29.99 15.15 31.74
N GLY A 906 30.44 13.90 31.80
CA GLY A 906 30.55 13.11 33.02
C GLY A 906 31.66 13.58 33.97
N LEU A 907 31.96 12.74 34.96
CA LEU A 907 33.00 12.98 35.95
C LEU A 907 34.41 12.95 35.33
N PRO A 908 35.44 13.53 35.98
CA PRO A 908 36.82 13.52 35.49
C PRO A 908 37.35 12.14 35.09
N ARG A 909 36.92 11.06 35.75
CA ARG A 909 37.25 9.67 35.34
C ARG A 909 36.70 9.31 33.95
N HIS A 910 35.48 9.72 33.61
CA HIS A 910 34.86 9.45 32.31
C HIS A 910 35.56 10.23 31.20
N ARG A 911 35.88 11.51 31.45
CA ARG A 911 36.71 12.34 30.57
C ARG A 911 38.07 11.69 30.33
N GLN A 912 38.72 11.20 31.39
CA GLN A 912 40.03 10.55 31.28
C GLN A 912 39.97 9.24 30.49
N LEU A 913 38.97 8.39 30.70
CA LEU A 913 38.79 7.17 29.92
C LEU A 913 38.60 7.47 28.42
N LEU A 914 37.77 8.48 28.08
CA LEU A 914 37.57 8.92 26.70
C LEU A 914 38.86 9.48 26.07
N MET A 915 39.67 10.20 26.86
CA MET A 915 40.99 10.72 26.44
C MET A 915 42.06 9.64 26.32
N LEU A 916 41.95 8.51 27.02
CA LEU A 916 42.90 7.40 26.98
C LEU A 916 42.64 6.43 25.82
N HIS A 917 41.39 6.35 25.34
CA HIS A 917 41.03 5.46 24.24
C HIS A 917 41.81 5.82 22.94
N PRO A 918 42.40 4.84 22.24
CA PRO A 918 43.34 5.10 21.14
C PRO A 918 42.70 5.72 19.90
N ASP A 919 41.47 5.31 19.55
CA ASP A 919 40.88 5.63 18.24
C ASP A 919 39.78 6.70 18.24
N LEU A 920 38.85 6.73 19.21
CA LEU A 920 37.68 7.64 19.21
C LEU A 920 37.97 9.10 18.82
N LEU A 921 38.87 9.78 19.54
CA LEU A 921 39.18 11.19 19.24
C LEU A 921 39.89 11.36 17.89
N ARG A 922 40.70 10.37 17.47
CA ARG A 922 41.37 10.34 16.16
C ARG A 922 40.38 10.16 15.01
N LEU A 923 39.38 9.30 15.19
CA LEU A 923 38.29 9.05 14.23
C LEU A 923 37.27 10.19 14.20
N MET A 924 37.18 11.01 15.26
CA MET A 924 36.40 12.25 15.27
C MET A 924 37.04 13.36 14.41
N MET A 925 38.36 13.34 14.19
CA MET A 925 39.07 14.45 13.50
C MET A 925 38.54 14.81 12.09
N PRO A 926 38.19 13.86 11.19
CA PRO A 926 37.60 14.19 9.90
C PRO A 926 36.20 14.81 10.00
N LEU A 927 35.47 14.55 11.09
CA LEU A 927 34.08 14.96 11.28
C LEU A 927 33.93 16.47 11.53
N PHE A 928 34.99 17.16 11.95
CA PHE A 928 35.02 18.62 12.01
C PHE A 928 34.76 19.28 10.64
N GLN A 929 34.98 18.58 9.52
CA GLN A 929 34.70 19.08 8.16
C GLN A 929 33.50 18.39 7.52
N HIS A 930 32.66 17.70 8.31
CA HIS A 930 31.50 16.97 7.80
C HIS A 930 30.42 17.90 7.23
N ALA A 931 29.70 17.44 6.19
CA ALA A 931 28.67 18.24 5.52
C ALA A 931 27.51 18.64 6.45
N SER A 932 27.04 17.72 7.31
CA SER A 932 26.03 18.03 8.32
C SER A 932 26.63 18.89 9.44
N LYS A 933 25.97 20.02 9.72
CA LYS A 933 26.36 20.95 10.78
C LYS A 933 26.22 20.36 12.18
N GLU A 934 25.28 19.45 12.38
CA GLU A 934 25.04 18.81 13.68
C GLU A 934 26.25 17.98 14.11
N VAL A 935 26.82 17.21 13.18
CA VAL A 935 28.06 16.46 13.40
C VAL A 935 29.23 17.41 13.75
N ARG A 936 29.36 18.56 13.06
CA ARG A 936 30.39 19.56 13.37
C ARG A 936 30.20 20.19 14.76
N VAL A 937 28.97 20.59 15.09
CA VAL A 937 28.58 21.08 16.43
C VAL A 937 28.94 20.06 17.51
N ASN A 938 28.64 18.78 17.29
CA ASN A 938 28.92 17.72 18.25
C ASN A 938 30.43 17.57 18.50
N CYS A 939 31.25 17.58 17.45
CA CYS A 939 32.72 17.50 17.59
C CYS A 939 33.28 18.65 18.43
N VAL A 940 32.82 19.88 18.20
CA VAL A 940 33.21 21.06 18.99
C VAL A 940 32.72 20.94 20.44
N TRP A 941 31.51 20.39 20.66
CA TRP A 941 30.97 20.21 22.01
C TRP A 941 31.71 19.15 22.83
N VAL A 942 32.19 18.06 22.20
CA VAL A 942 33.10 17.10 22.86
C VAL A 942 34.36 17.82 23.37
N VAL A 943 34.96 18.70 22.54
CA VAL A 943 36.15 19.48 22.94
C VAL A 943 35.85 20.43 24.10
N ILE A 944 34.71 21.13 24.08
CA ILE A 944 34.28 21.98 25.20
C ILE A 944 34.17 21.15 26.48
N ASN A 945 33.42 20.05 26.46
CA ASN A 945 33.20 19.24 27.68
C ASN A 945 34.49 18.61 28.22
N LEU A 946 35.47 18.30 27.35
CA LEU A 946 36.80 17.82 27.76
C LEU A 946 37.71 18.91 28.34
N THR A 947 37.43 20.19 28.07
CA THR A 947 38.26 21.35 28.48
C THR A 947 37.61 22.28 29.50
N VAL A 948 36.36 22.05 29.88
CA VAL A 948 35.73 22.70 31.04
C VAL A 948 36.37 22.21 32.34
N GLU A 949 36.80 23.17 33.17
CA GLU A 949 37.27 22.98 34.54
C GLU A 949 36.08 22.86 35.50
N ASP A 950 35.95 21.72 36.21
CA ASP A 950 34.90 21.54 37.24
C ASP A 950 35.20 22.38 38.50
N ASP A 951 36.47 22.44 38.89
CA ASP A 951 36.98 23.31 39.96
C ASP A 951 38.47 23.67 39.73
N GLN A 952 39.05 24.48 40.62
CA GLN A 952 40.47 24.88 40.53
C GLN A 952 41.47 23.71 40.67
N ARG A 953 41.02 22.53 41.15
CA ARG A 953 41.84 21.33 41.34
C ARG A 953 41.86 20.44 40.10
N ASP A 954 40.83 20.49 39.24
CA ASP A 954 40.84 19.85 37.91
C ASP A 954 41.60 20.68 36.86
N ARG A 955 42.11 21.88 37.19
CA ARG A 955 42.91 22.71 36.26
C ARG A 955 44.16 21.99 35.69
N PRO A 956 44.98 21.25 36.46
CA PRO A 956 46.14 20.53 35.91
C PRO A 956 45.72 19.44 34.93
N THR A 957 44.71 18.64 35.28
CA THR A 957 44.15 17.58 34.44
C THR A 957 43.46 18.14 33.19
N CYS A 958 42.73 19.27 33.29
CA CYS A 958 42.24 20.01 32.12
C CYS A 958 43.36 20.44 31.17
N ARG A 959 44.49 20.92 31.70
CA ARG A 959 45.66 21.30 30.89
C ARG A 959 46.29 20.10 30.18
N GLU A 960 46.40 18.95 30.84
CA GLU A 960 46.85 17.70 30.22
C GLU A 960 45.90 17.27 29.07
N ARG A 961 44.57 17.33 29.31
CA ARG A 961 43.57 17.07 28.27
C ARG A 961 43.72 18.03 27.08
N ALA A 962 43.82 19.33 27.33
CA ALA A 962 44.01 20.35 26.29
C ALA A 962 45.33 20.21 25.52
N ALA A 963 46.43 19.86 26.20
CA ALA A 963 47.72 19.60 25.56
C ALA A 963 47.63 18.40 24.59
N LYS A 964 47.00 17.30 25.03
CA LYS A 964 46.79 16.12 24.19
C LYS A 964 45.82 16.38 23.02
N LEU A 965 44.77 17.19 23.22
CA LEU A 965 43.89 17.63 22.12
C LEU A 965 44.63 18.48 21.09
N ARG A 966 45.55 19.36 21.52
CA ARG A 966 46.45 20.10 20.61
C ARG A 966 47.37 19.14 19.84
N GLU A 967 47.97 18.15 20.50
CA GLU A 967 48.81 17.13 19.82
C GLU A 967 48.05 16.30 18.78
N LEU A 968 46.74 16.08 18.98
CA LEU A 968 45.86 15.44 18.00
C LEU A 968 45.45 16.34 16.83
N GLY A 969 45.82 17.62 16.83
CA GLY A 969 45.51 18.59 15.76
C GLY A 969 44.11 19.23 15.88
N VAL A 970 43.52 19.24 17.07
CA VAL A 970 42.16 19.81 17.31
C VAL A 970 42.15 21.33 17.14
N LEU A 971 43.22 22.03 17.53
CA LEU A 971 43.29 23.49 17.45
C LEU A 971 43.19 23.97 16.00
N GLU A 972 43.85 23.27 15.09
CA GLU A 972 43.83 23.50 13.64
C GLU A 972 42.46 23.22 13.01
N GLN A 973 41.66 22.30 13.58
CA GLN A 973 40.26 22.12 13.15
C GLN A 973 39.36 23.23 13.68
N LEU A 974 39.53 23.64 14.94
CA LEU A 974 38.75 24.74 15.51
C LEU A 974 38.98 26.06 14.75
N VAL A 975 40.24 26.42 14.45
CA VAL A 975 40.53 27.64 13.67
C VAL A 975 39.86 27.62 12.30
N ARG A 976 39.75 26.46 11.64
CA ARG A 976 39.01 26.32 10.36
C ARG A 976 37.49 26.52 10.49
N LEU A 977 36.94 26.36 11.70
CA LEU A 977 35.51 26.52 11.98
C LEU A 977 35.13 27.90 12.53
N GLU A 978 36.09 28.80 12.74
CA GLU A 978 35.80 30.20 13.12
C GLU A 978 34.92 30.90 12.06
N ASP A 979 35.16 30.58 10.78
CA ASP A 979 34.45 31.11 9.61
C ASP A 979 33.41 30.12 9.03
N ASP A 980 32.99 29.09 9.78
CA ASP A 980 31.97 28.13 9.33
C ASP A 980 30.67 28.85 8.90
N PRO A 981 29.97 28.45 7.82
CA PRO A 981 28.73 29.11 7.41
C PRO A 981 27.63 29.14 8.49
N GLU A 982 27.60 28.16 9.39
CA GLU A 982 26.56 27.99 10.41
C GLU A 982 26.91 28.68 11.74
N CYS A 983 25.99 29.51 12.23
CA CYS A 983 26.28 30.39 13.38
C CYS A 983 26.54 29.64 14.70
N ASP A 984 25.85 28.52 14.93
CA ASP A 984 26.03 27.70 16.14
C ASP A 984 27.42 27.04 16.16
N VAL A 985 27.90 26.57 15.00
CA VAL A 985 29.27 26.04 14.85
C VAL A 985 30.30 27.11 15.20
N ARG A 986 30.22 28.30 14.58
CA ARG A 986 31.14 29.42 14.86
C ARG A 986 31.13 29.82 16.34
N GLN A 987 29.96 29.94 16.95
CA GLN A 987 29.84 30.44 18.32
C GLN A 987 30.38 29.44 19.34
N ARG A 988 30.11 28.13 19.15
CA ARG A 988 30.71 27.08 19.98
C ARG A 988 32.22 26.96 19.76
N THR A 989 32.67 27.14 18.53
CA THR A 989 34.10 27.11 18.16
C THR A 989 34.89 28.19 18.92
N LYS A 990 34.34 29.42 19.01
CA LYS A 990 34.93 30.49 19.83
C LYS A 990 35.06 30.07 21.31
N THR A 991 34.00 29.54 21.91
CA THR A 991 34.06 29.01 23.29
C THR A 991 35.14 27.94 23.46
N ALA A 992 35.27 27.01 22.50
CA ALA A 992 36.29 25.96 22.54
C ALA A 992 37.71 26.53 22.42
N LEU A 993 37.91 27.53 21.55
CA LEU A 993 39.20 28.22 21.39
C LEU A 993 39.57 29.04 22.64
N ASP A 994 38.62 29.74 23.25
CA ASP A 994 38.84 30.49 24.49
C ASP A 994 39.24 29.56 25.64
N LEU A 995 38.57 28.41 25.81
CA LEU A 995 38.91 27.40 26.82
C LEU A 995 40.32 26.81 26.56
N MET A 996 40.59 26.36 25.33
CA MET A 996 41.90 25.82 24.93
C MET A 996 43.02 26.85 25.14
N GLY A 997 42.80 28.10 24.75
CA GLY A 997 43.74 29.21 24.93
C GLY A 997 44.04 29.46 26.41
N ASN A 998 43.01 29.58 27.24
CA ASN A 998 43.16 29.83 28.69
C ASN A 998 43.89 28.70 29.45
N LEU A 999 43.79 27.46 28.97
CA LEU A 999 44.53 26.32 29.52
C LEU A 999 45.99 26.28 29.06
N LEU A 1000 46.24 26.58 27.77
CA LEU A 1000 47.55 26.44 27.12
C LEU A 1000 48.46 27.67 27.27
N ALA A 1001 47.91 28.86 27.53
CA ALA A 1001 48.66 30.14 27.59
C ALA A 1001 49.69 30.26 28.73
N SER A 1002 49.77 29.28 29.63
CA SER A 1002 50.67 29.28 30.79
C SER A 1002 51.82 28.28 30.67
N ALA A 1003 52.28 28.02 29.44
CA ALA A 1003 53.38 27.11 29.12
C ALA A 1003 54.57 27.84 28.46
N CYS A 1004 54.77 29.11 28.83
CA CYS A 1004 55.92 29.95 28.49
C CYS A 1004 56.52 30.51 29.79
#